data_AF-A0A1E4B719-F1
#
_entry.id   AF-A0A1E4B719-F1
#
_cell.length_a   1.000
_cell.length_b   1.000
_cell.length_c   1.000
_cell.angle_alpha   90.00
_cell.angle_beta   90.00
_cell.angle_gamma   90.00
#
_symmetry.space_group_name_H-M   'P 1'
#
loop_
_entity.id
_entity.type
_entity.pdbx_description
1 polymer ?
#
loop_
_entity_poly.entity_id
_entity_poly.type
_entity_poly.pdbx_seq_one_letter_code
_entity_poly.pdbx_strand_id
1 'polypeptide(L)'
;MQDRETSEQRRVWFHVDLDGLDAIYGAHGRAWSGTSDAFYLSAIDRSLRIFAQRRITATYFAIAQDLERPEKRAALRRIVAGGHHIASHSVTHPVLHRSGSERKRREVFESKARLEDALGVPVHGFRAPGYSIDLETLDLLREAGYRYDSSVHPTYALRQRLHVERVWPEPFDFFGDRSLIELPLPYVGPWLPSFHPAYAFYLRRAYHRDQLRRFARRRRYLTYLFHLTDFSDRVKDVESLRLALFTNNWFRGDEKEEYVGQLLDEVREQFPHVTTSEEVVAGWPESAPDLNPRTILGIATTHETGACIVRDQVVVAAVNEERMSRVKLDTTYPPTQSIREVIRLSRMQPSEIDAVAVAGLRWTDLLAQLWATVRRDVGEFHALNDYIPHACRLAYRAFYLWRASRYETVLDFLEREYGVRPKLWFVEHHEAHAACAHRTGTASDTLVVTADGVGDDLCVTIGRGRGGLIQRDQALPYPHSFGQFYTACTQVLGFKGGRHEGKITGLAGFGTRNPELVAKIESTLFSRDGDFKLHKGFYAEGFPRLKLKDIARVYGGRNTLLGIDYRNYKPPLKRLLAGYPREDVAWAFQHILEREVVKLVRPHVPAGRPLHLVVAGGVFANVKLNMALSQELQPASIHIYPNMGDGGLCVGAALTVAGSMPRPAPDMYLGTSYDDADIEAALACYPQLTVTRPDDLAGAIAAALADHKIVARFAGKMEFGPRALGHRSILYHAGDRTVNSWLNTQLHRTEFMPFAPMCIHADAAEYFHMREGEMRPCEFMTLVVSCTERMRTECPAAVHIDGSARPQLVRPDIAPGMHDILVAYKALTGSSVVINTSFNMHEEPIIRSPDEAIRSYLASHLHVLALGSYLVSTDATLLDRLTKGRGAGARNVAPAEALIQ
;
A
#
# COMPACT_ATOMS: atom_id res chain seq x y z
N MET A 1 -18.41 -31.85 -6.40
CA MET A 1 -18.34 -31.13 -7.70
C MET A 1 -17.13 -30.22 -7.76
N GLN A 2 -16.89 -29.34 -6.78
CA GLN A 2 -15.71 -28.45 -6.71
C GLN A 2 -14.33 -29.14 -6.90
N ASP A 3 -14.13 -30.34 -6.35
CA ASP A 3 -12.87 -31.10 -6.53
C ASP A 3 -12.66 -31.65 -7.95
N ARG A 4 -13.73 -31.82 -8.75
CA ARG A 4 -13.65 -32.26 -10.15
C ARG A 4 -13.38 -31.08 -11.09
N GLU A 5 -14.09 -29.96 -10.91
CA GLU A 5 -13.85 -28.72 -11.67
C GLU A 5 -12.44 -28.16 -11.45
N THR A 6 -11.92 -28.26 -10.22
CA THR A 6 -10.54 -27.84 -9.93
C THR A 6 -9.48 -28.80 -10.48
N SER A 7 -9.80 -30.08 -10.72
CA SER A 7 -8.83 -31.02 -11.33
C SER A 7 -8.64 -30.79 -12.84
N GLU A 8 -9.69 -30.32 -13.53
CA GLU A 8 -9.67 -30.00 -14.97
C GLU A 8 -8.90 -28.70 -15.30
N GLN A 9 -8.53 -27.92 -14.29
CA GLN A 9 -7.76 -26.68 -14.47
C GLN A 9 -6.28 -26.80 -14.08
N ARG A 10 -5.85 -27.98 -13.60
CA ARG A 10 -4.47 -28.18 -13.12
C ARG A 10 -3.50 -28.40 -14.26
N ARG A 11 -2.47 -27.55 -14.31
CA ARG A 11 -1.46 -27.56 -15.36
C ARG A 11 -0.06 -27.80 -14.82
N VAL A 12 0.75 -28.51 -15.58
CA VAL A 12 2.17 -28.75 -15.29
C VAL A 12 3.02 -28.53 -16.53
N TRP A 13 4.19 -27.94 -16.34
CA TRP A 13 5.24 -27.85 -17.35
C TRP A 13 6.58 -28.29 -16.76
N PHE A 14 7.47 -28.71 -17.64
CA PHE A 14 8.73 -29.37 -17.27
C PHE A 14 9.92 -28.51 -17.66
N HIS A 15 10.77 -28.21 -16.68
CA HIS A 15 12.01 -27.45 -16.87
C HIS A 15 13.20 -28.35 -16.64
N VAL A 16 14.29 -28.12 -17.40
CA VAL A 16 15.57 -28.80 -17.21
C VAL A 16 16.69 -27.76 -17.15
N ASP A 17 17.40 -27.69 -16.04
CA ASP A 17 18.58 -26.82 -15.90
C ASP A 17 19.83 -27.53 -16.42
N LEU A 18 20.51 -26.91 -17.39
CA LEU A 18 21.69 -27.45 -18.05
C LEU A 18 22.99 -27.13 -17.29
N ASP A 19 22.96 -27.31 -15.98
CA ASP A 19 24.12 -27.12 -15.11
C ASP A 19 25.13 -28.25 -15.30
N GLY A 20 26.22 -27.95 -16.02
CA GLY A 20 27.35 -28.86 -16.16
C GLY A 20 28.11 -29.08 -14.85
N LEU A 21 29.00 -30.08 -14.84
CA LEU A 21 29.84 -30.36 -13.66
C LEU A 21 30.75 -29.19 -13.30
N ASP A 22 31.18 -28.41 -14.28
CA ASP A 22 31.90 -27.15 -14.11
C ASP A 22 31.09 -26.12 -13.32
N ALA A 23 29.81 -25.92 -13.66
CA ALA A 23 28.92 -25.04 -12.92
C ALA A 23 28.63 -25.55 -11.49
N ILE A 24 28.38 -26.87 -11.35
CA ILE A 24 28.09 -27.52 -10.06
C ILE A 24 29.31 -27.44 -9.12
N TYR A 25 30.50 -27.76 -9.61
CA TYR A 25 31.74 -27.69 -8.81
C TYR A 25 32.08 -26.23 -8.47
N GLY A 26 31.93 -25.32 -9.44
CA GLY A 26 32.15 -23.89 -9.24
C GLY A 26 31.26 -23.30 -8.14
N ALA A 27 29.98 -23.69 -8.11
CA ALA A 27 29.04 -23.30 -7.04
C ALA A 27 29.47 -23.78 -5.64
N HIS A 28 30.34 -24.80 -5.57
CA HIS A 28 30.92 -25.32 -4.33
C HIS A 28 32.38 -24.88 -4.09
N GLY A 29 32.87 -23.89 -4.86
CA GLY A 29 34.21 -23.34 -4.70
C GLY A 29 35.32 -24.28 -5.16
N ARG A 30 35.01 -25.21 -6.07
CA ARG A 30 35.96 -26.18 -6.63
C ARG A 30 36.10 -26.01 -8.13
N ALA A 31 37.28 -26.29 -8.67
CA ALA A 31 37.49 -26.39 -10.11
C ALA A 31 37.23 -27.83 -10.55
N TRP A 32 36.42 -28.02 -11.59
CA TRP A 32 36.30 -29.31 -12.26
C TRP A 32 37.41 -29.46 -13.29
N SER A 33 38.30 -30.45 -13.09
CA SER A 33 39.43 -30.75 -13.99
C SER A 33 39.13 -31.85 -15.01
N GLY A 34 37.95 -32.46 -14.94
CA GLY A 34 37.56 -33.54 -15.84
C GLY A 34 37.24 -33.03 -17.25
N THR A 35 37.74 -33.74 -18.25
CA THR A 35 37.59 -33.40 -19.68
C THR A 35 36.30 -33.90 -20.31
N SER A 36 35.45 -34.66 -19.59
CA SER A 36 34.32 -35.36 -20.22
C SER A 36 33.02 -34.56 -20.21
N ASP A 37 32.57 -34.14 -21.39
CA ASP A 37 31.19 -33.72 -21.64
C ASP A 37 30.20 -34.91 -21.67
N ALA A 38 30.68 -36.15 -21.43
CA ALA A 38 29.86 -37.36 -21.37
C ALA A 38 28.72 -37.26 -20.35
N PHE A 39 28.94 -36.60 -19.20
CA PHE A 39 27.88 -36.31 -18.22
C PHE A 39 26.73 -35.51 -18.86
N TYR A 40 27.09 -34.42 -19.56
CA TYR A 40 26.15 -33.50 -20.20
C TYR A 40 25.41 -34.17 -21.36
N LEU A 41 26.16 -34.84 -22.24
CA LEU A 41 25.64 -35.51 -23.43
C LEU A 41 24.73 -36.69 -23.07
N SER A 42 25.15 -37.55 -22.13
CA SER A 42 24.34 -38.71 -21.70
C SER A 42 23.05 -38.27 -21.01
N ALA A 43 23.10 -37.21 -20.21
CA ALA A 43 21.93 -36.63 -19.57
C ALA A 43 20.94 -36.07 -20.60
N ILE A 44 21.42 -35.32 -21.61
CA ILE A 44 20.56 -34.83 -22.70
C ILE A 44 19.93 -36.01 -23.45
N ASP A 45 20.73 -36.96 -23.94
CA ASP A 45 20.23 -38.09 -24.74
C ASP A 45 19.20 -38.94 -23.97
N ARG A 46 19.40 -39.10 -22.67
CA ARG A 46 18.43 -39.79 -21.80
C ARG A 46 17.16 -38.97 -21.58
N SER A 47 17.29 -37.68 -21.28
CA SER A 47 16.12 -36.79 -21.10
C SER A 47 15.24 -36.74 -22.35
N LEU A 48 15.84 -36.63 -23.54
CA LEU A 48 15.11 -36.63 -24.82
C LEU A 48 14.34 -37.93 -25.04
N ARG A 49 14.96 -39.08 -24.75
CA ARG A 49 14.26 -40.38 -24.85
C ARG A 49 13.08 -40.48 -23.88
N ILE A 50 13.27 -40.10 -22.61
CA ILE A 50 12.21 -40.15 -21.59
C ILE A 50 11.02 -39.26 -21.98
N PHE A 51 11.29 -38.02 -22.42
CA PHE A 51 10.25 -37.08 -22.79
C PHE A 51 9.54 -37.47 -24.09
N ALA A 52 10.27 -37.96 -25.09
CA ALA A 52 9.69 -38.46 -26.34
C ALA A 52 8.72 -39.64 -26.09
N GLN A 53 9.09 -40.60 -25.24
CA GLN A 53 8.22 -41.73 -24.87
C GLN A 53 6.90 -41.29 -24.23
N ARG A 54 6.88 -40.13 -23.56
CA ARG A 54 5.72 -39.59 -22.84
C ARG A 54 5.00 -38.46 -23.56
N ARG A 55 5.49 -38.06 -24.74
CA ARG A 55 5.01 -36.89 -25.51
C ARG A 55 5.03 -35.61 -24.67
N ILE A 56 6.13 -35.39 -23.96
CA ILE A 56 6.33 -34.21 -23.13
C ILE A 56 7.24 -33.23 -23.86
N THR A 57 6.82 -31.98 -23.95
CA THR A 57 7.70 -30.87 -24.37
C THR A 57 8.21 -30.16 -23.13
N ALA A 58 9.53 -30.13 -22.93
CA ALA A 58 10.19 -29.45 -21.83
C ALA A 58 10.90 -28.17 -22.31
N THR A 59 11.19 -27.29 -21.35
CA THR A 59 12.01 -26.09 -21.51
C THR A 59 13.39 -26.33 -20.90
N TYR A 60 14.45 -26.20 -21.69
CA TYR A 60 15.82 -26.38 -21.25
C TYR A 60 16.51 -25.03 -21.06
N PHE A 61 17.02 -24.76 -19.85
CA PHE A 61 17.72 -23.52 -19.52
C PHE A 61 19.21 -23.67 -19.79
N ALA A 62 19.70 -23.02 -20.84
CA ALA A 62 21.05 -23.16 -21.35
C ALA A 62 21.99 -22.04 -20.88
N ILE A 63 23.22 -22.41 -20.54
CA ILE A 63 24.33 -21.48 -20.30
C ILE A 63 24.92 -21.13 -21.67
N ALA A 64 24.85 -19.87 -22.10
CA ALA A 64 25.21 -19.54 -23.49
C ALA A 64 26.69 -19.79 -23.83
N GLN A 65 27.59 -19.77 -22.83
CA GLN A 65 28.99 -20.13 -23.03
C GLN A 65 29.18 -21.60 -23.47
N ASP A 66 28.21 -22.49 -23.20
CA ASP A 66 28.28 -23.88 -23.68
C ASP A 66 28.27 -23.98 -25.21
N LEU A 67 27.83 -22.95 -25.93
CA LEU A 67 27.88 -22.90 -27.40
C LEU A 67 29.30 -22.89 -27.96
N GLU A 68 30.29 -22.46 -27.16
CA GLU A 68 31.70 -22.43 -27.54
C GLU A 68 32.25 -23.86 -27.75
N ARG A 69 31.61 -24.85 -27.11
CA ARG A 69 31.93 -26.27 -27.22
C ARG A 69 31.11 -26.93 -28.34
N PRO A 70 31.74 -27.44 -29.42
CA PRO A 70 31.01 -28.04 -30.56
C PRO A 70 30.02 -29.14 -30.17
N GLU A 71 30.40 -30.01 -29.24
CA GLU A 71 29.59 -31.12 -28.73
C GLU A 71 28.35 -30.66 -27.96
N LYS A 72 28.48 -29.67 -27.06
CA LYS A 72 27.33 -29.11 -26.33
C LYS A 72 26.40 -28.33 -27.26
N ARG A 73 26.96 -27.55 -28.19
CA ARG A 73 26.19 -26.88 -29.25
C ARG A 73 25.40 -27.87 -30.11
N ALA A 74 25.99 -29.00 -30.49
CA ALA A 74 25.27 -30.06 -31.20
C ALA A 74 24.16 -30.66 -30.32
N ALA A 75 24.39 -30.84 -29.02
CA ALA A 75 23.38 -31.31 -28.09
C ALA A 75 22.20 -30.34 -27.94
N LEU A 76 22.45 -29.04 -27.84
CA LEU A 76 21.39 -28.01 -27.83
C LEU A 76 20.57 -28.03 -29.14
N ARG A 77 21.21 -28.20 -30.30
CA ARG A 77 20.49 -28.37 -31.57
C ARG A 77 19.62 -29.63 -31.61
N ARG A 78 20.06 -30.72 -30.97
CA ARG A 78 19.23 -31.94 -30.83
C ARG A 78 18.02 -31.70 -29.93
N ILE A 79 18.16 -30.92 -28.86
CA ILE A 79 17.02 -30.51 -28.01
C ILE A 79 15.98 -29.78 -28.85
N VAL A 80 16.40 -28.78 -29.63
CA VAL A 80 15.50 -28.02 -30.53
C VAL A 80 14.88 -28.93 -31.59
N ALA A 81 15.67 -29.78 -32.24
CA ALA A 81 15.17 -30.72 -33.25
C ALA A 81 14.18 -31.75 -32.67
N GLY A 82 14.27 -32.04 -31.36
CA GLY A 82 13.31 -32.86 -30.63
C GLY A 82 11.99 -32.16 -30.31
N GLY A 83 11.84 -30.88 -30.68
CA GLY A 83 10.63 -30.07 -30.43
C GLY A 83 10.56 -29.45 -29.03
N HIS A 84 11.68 -29.40 -28.30
CA HIS A 84 11.77 -28.77 -26.99
C HIS A 84 12.16 -27.29 -27.08
N HIS A 85 11.82 -26.53 -26.04
CA HIS A 85 12.12 -25.10 -25.99
C HIS A 85 13.48 -24.84 -25.33
N ILE A 86 14.16 -23.77 -25.76
CA ILE A 86 15.40 -23.28 -25.16
C ILE A 86 15.12 -21.97 -24.42
N ALA A 87 15.54 -21.92 -23.16
CA ALA A 87 15.55 -20.74 -22.31
C ALA A 87 16.98 -20.41 -21.88
N SER A 88 17.21 -19.22 -21.35
CA SER A 88 18.54 -18.75 -20.95
C SER A 88 18.80 -18.90 -19.45
N HIS A 89 20.03 -19.28 -19.10
CA HIS A 89 20.58 -19.19 -17.74
C HIS A 89 21.50 -17.98 -17.52
N SER A 90 21.80 -17.15 -18.51
CA SER A 90 22.93 -16.20 -18.64
C SER A 90 24.09 -16.70 -19.53
N VAL A 91 25.17 -15.91 -19.64
CA VAL A 91 26.34 -16.26 -20.45
C VAL A 91 27.26 -17.21 -19.68
N THR A 92 27.71 -16.79 -18.50
CA THR A 92 28.77 -17.47 -17.71
C THR A 92 28.27 -18.10 -16.41
N HIS A 93 26.95 -18.14 -16.20
CA HIS A 93 26.32 -18.68 -14.99
C HIS A 93 26.78 -18.00 -13.66
N PRO A 94 26.83 -16.65 -13.57
CA PRO A 94 27.25 -15.99 -12.34
C PRO A 94 26.11 -15.83 -11.34
N VAL A 95 26.47 -15.56 -10.08
CA VAL A 95 25.52 -15.09 -9.07
C VAL A 95 25.14 -13.63 -9.39
N LEU A 96 23.99 -13.41 -10.02
CA LEU A 96 23.59 -12.13 -10.62
C LEU A 96 23.46 -11.00 -9.59
N HIS A 97 22.77 -11.22 -8.46
CA HIS A 97 22.65 -10.19 -7.42
C HIS A 97 23.97 -9.72 -6.80
N ARG A 98 25.09 -10.41 -7.04
CA ARG A 98 26.44 -10.01 -6.59
C ARG A 98 27.28 -9.37 -7.69
N SER A 99 26.74 -9.32 -8.91
CA SER A 99 27.41 -8.76 -10.07
C SER A 99 27.09 -7.27 -10.21
N GLY A 100 28.02 -6.49 -10.76
CA GLY A 100 27.75 -5.09 -11.11
C GLY A 100 26.80 -4.97 -12.32
N SER A 101 26.16 -3.81 -12.46
CA SER A 101 25.14 -3.51 -13.48
C SER A 101 25.56 -3.84 -14.91
N GLU A 102 26.76 -3.43 -15.32
CA GLU A 102 27.28 -3.71 -16.68
C GLU A 102 27.42 -5.22 -16.92
N ARG A 103 27.90 -5.96 -15.91
CA ARG A 103 28.01 -7.42 -16.00
C ARG A 103 26.63 -8.05 -16.11
N LYS A 104 25.66 -7.66 -15.26
CA LYS A 104 24.28 -8.19 -15.35
C LYS A 104 23.69 -7.97 -16.74
N ARG A 105 23.82 -6.74 -17.27
CA ARG A 105 23.33 -6.40 -18.62
C ARG A 105 23.96 -7.30 -19.67
N ARG A 106 25.28 -7.46 -19.64
CA ARG A 106 25.98 -8.36 -20.57
C ARG A 106 25.49 -9.80 -20.46
N GLU A 107 25.41 -10.32 -19.24
CA GLU A 107 24.98 -11.69 -18.95
C GLU A 107 23.55 -11.98 -19.43
N VAL A 108 22.66 -10.98 -19.40
CA VAL A 108 21.27 -11.10 -19.84
C VAL A 108 21.14 -10.97 -21.37
N PHE A 109 21.65 -9.88 -21.94
CA PHE A 109 21.45 -9.53 -23.35
C PHE A 109 22.27 -10.42 -24.29
N GLU A 110 23.56 -10.62 -24.00
CA GLU A 110 24.40 -11.46 -24.85
C GLU A 110 23.98 -12.92 -24.79
N SER A 111 23.47 -13.41 -23.65
CA SER A 111 23.02 -14.80 -23.56
C SER A 111 21.86 -15.07 -24.50
N LYS A 112 20.86 -14.17 -24.54
CA LYS A 112 19.73 -14.26 -25.45
C LYS A 112 20.21 -14.29 -26.91
N ALA A 113 20.98 -13.27 -27.30
CA ALA A 113 21.46 -13.12 -28.67
C ALA A 113 22.27 -14.34 -29.13
N ARG A 114 23.24 -14.79 -28.32
CA ARG A 114 24.09 -15.95 -28.67
C ARG A 114 23.28 -17.23 -28.86
N LEU A 115 22.29 -17.48 -28.00
CA LEU A 115 21.42 -18.66 -28.12
C LEU A 115 20.51 -18.58 -29.34
N GLU A 116 19.87 -17.43 -29.58
CA GLU A 116 19.00 -17.21 -30.75
C GLU A 116 19.81 -17.34 -32.06
N ASP A 117 20.98 -16.71 -32.14
CA ASP A 117 21.86 -16.75 -33.32
C ASP A 117 22.37 -18.17 -33.63
N ALA A 118 22.76 -18.93 -32.60
CA ALA A 118 23.38 -20.24 -32.80
C ALA A 118 22.38 -21.37 -33.08
N LEU A 119 21.15 -21.23 -32.57
CA LEU A 119 20.11 -22.26 -32.60
C LEU A 119 18.94 -21.93 -33.55
N GLY A 120 18.80 -20.67 -33.97
CA GLY A 120 17.77 -20.24 -34.92
C GLY A 120 16.34 -20.29 -34.38
N VAL A 121 16.18 -20.25 -33.05
CA VAL A 121 14.88 -20.27 -32.35
C VAL A 121 14.81 -19.12 -31.34
N PRO A 122 13.62 -18.54 -31.10
CA PRO A 122 13.47 -17.50 -30.10
C PRO A 122 13.72 -18.04 -28.69
N VAL A 123 14.29 -17.20 -27.82
CA VAL A 123 14.55 -17.52 -26.41
C VAL A 123 13.65 -16.65 -25.53
N HIS A 124 12.49 -17.20 -25.14
CA HIS A 124 11.48 -16.46 -24.38
C HIS A 124 11.66 -16.51 -22.86
N GLY A 125 12.31 -17.56 -22.34
CA GLY A 125 12.46 -17.78 -20.91
C GLY A 125 13.82 -17.43 -20.36
N PHE A 126 13.86 -17.03 -19.09
CA PHE A 126 15.09 -16.87 -18.31
C PHE A 126 14.99 -17.60 -16.96
N ARG A 127 16.14 -18.07 -16.46
CA ARG A 127 16.30 -18.49 -15.06
C ARG A 127 17.67 -18.05 -14.55
N ALA A 128 17.68 -17.25 -13.50
CA ALA A 128 18.88 -16.77 -12.85
C ALA A 128 19.66 -17.95 -12.23
N PRO A 129 20.99 -18.03 -12.45
CA PRO A 129 21.86 -19.02 -11.84
C PRO A 129 21.71 -19.05 -10.32
N GLY A 130 21.55 -20.23 -9.73
CA GLY A 130 21.34 -20.37 -8.28
C GLY A 130 20.16 -19.57 -7.75
N TYR A 131 19.14 -19.34 -8.59
CA TYR A 131 17.96 -18.53 -8.30
C TYR A 131 18.29 -17.09 -7.95
N SER A 132 19.43 -16.55 -8.41
CA SER A 132 20.06 -15.31 -7.92
C SER A 132 19.46 -13.99 -8.45
N ILE A 133 18.22 -14.03 -8.95
CA ILE A 133 17.48 -12.89 -9.50
C ILE A 133 17.35 -11.71 -8.52
N ASP A 134 17.34 -10.50 -9.06
CA ASP A 134 16.99 -9.24 -8.37
C ASP A 134 16.21 -8.30 -9.30
N LEU A 135 15.68 -7.19 -8.77
CA LEU A 135 14.82 -6.29 -9.56
C LEU A 135 15.53 -5.66 -10.76
N GLU A 136 16.79 -5.28 -10.60
CA GLU A 136 17.58 -4.76 -11.73
C GLU A 136 17.69 -5.81 -12.85
N THR A 137 17.92 -7.07 -12.48
CA THR A 137 17.94 -8.16 -13.45
C THR A 137 16.56 -8.32 -14.11
N LEU A 138 15.45 -8.27 -13.36
CA LEU A 138 14.09 -8.34 -13.93
C LEU A 138 13.83 -7.22 -14.95
N ASP A 139 14.29 -5.99 -14.67
CA ASP A 139 14.22 -4.87 -15.62
C ASP A 139 15.03 -5.16 -16.89
N LEU A 140 16.25 -5.70 -16.74
CA LEU A 140 17.10 -6.10 -17.87
C LEU A 140 16.47 -7.25 -18.67
N LEU A 141 15.79 -8.20 -18.03
CA LEU A 141 15.07 -9.29 -18.72
C LEU A 141 13.95 -8.72 -19.60
N ARG A 142 13.16 -7.80 -19.04
CA ARG A 142 12.09 -7.11 -19.76
C ARG A 142 12.65 -6.31 -20.95
N GLU A 143 13.71 -5.53 -20.72
CA GLU A 143 14.36 -4.73 -21.76
C GLU A 143 14.97 -5.60 -22.88
N ALA A 144 15.54 -6.76 -22.52
CA ALA A 144 16.06 -7.73 -23.48
C ALA A 144 14.96 -8.51 -24.23
N GLY A 145 13.69 -8.36 -23.86
CA GLY A 145 12.57 -9.02 -24.54
C GLY A 145 12.34 -10.48 -24.15
N TYR A 146 12.77 -10.88 -22.95
CA TYR A 146 12.30 -12.14 -22.34
C TYR A 146 10.81 -11.99 -21.98
N ARG A 147 10.03 -13.07 -22.13
CA ARG A 147 8.59 -13.11 -21.84
C ARG A 147 8.28 -13.68 -20.47
N TYR A 148 9.16 -14.53 -19.94
CA TYR A 148 9.00 -15.08 -18.60
C TYR A 148 10.33 -15.29 -17.86
N ASP A 149 10.26 -15.20 -16.54
CA ASP A 149 11.29 -15.62 -15.61
C ASP A 149 10.82 -16.87 -14.85
N SER A 150 11.75 -17.73 -14.46
CA SER A 150 11.48 -18.90 -13.61
C SER A 150 12.54 -19.00 -12.51
N SER A 151 12.87 -17.86 -11.91
CA SER A 151 13.89 -17.75 -10.88
C SER A 151 13.33 -17.67 -9.48
N VAL A 152 12.02 -17.49 -9.34
CA VAL A 152 11.40 -17.23 -8.05
C VAL A 152 11.08 -18.53 -7.34
N HIS A 153 11.95 -18.87 -6.40
CA HIS A 153 11.66 -19.85 -5.36
C HIS A 153 11.07 -19.13 -4.13
N PRO A 154 9.78 -19.30 -3.77
CA PRO A 154 9.06 -18.51 -2.75
C PRO A 154 9.47 -18.85 -1.30
N THR A 155 10.77 -18.80 -1.03
CA THR A 155 11.40 -18.95 0.27
C THR A 155 11.50 -17.61 0.97
N TYR A 156 11.72 -17.66 2.29
CA TYR A 156 12.09 -16.48 3.06
C TYR A 156 13.39 -15.83 2.55
N ALA A 157 14.39 -16.62 2.15
CA ALA A 157 15.67 -16.11 1.66
C ALA A 157 15.55 -15.32 0.35
N LEU A 158 14.70 -15.77 -0.58
CA LEU A 158 14.43 -15.01 -1.80
C LEU A 158 13.66 -13.72 -1.50
N ARG A 159 12.64 -13.77 -0.64
CA ARG A 159 11.90 -12.56 -0.21
C ARG A 159 12.82 -11.51 0.38
N GLN A 160 13.74 -11.93 1.26
CA GLN A 160 14.77 -11.07 1.82
C GLN A 160 15.67 -10.45 0.75
N ARG A 161 16.09 -11.24 -0.25
CA ARG A 161 16.95 -10.78 -1.34
C ARG A 161 16.26 -9.85 -2.33
N LEU A 162 15.02 -10.14 -2.68
CA LEU A 162 14.18 -9.25 -3.50
C LEU A 162 13.67 -8.06 -2.69
N HIS A 163 13.87 -8.06 -1.36
CA HIS A 163 13.31 -7.10 -0.42
C HIS A 163 11.79 -6.91 -0.58
N VAL A 164 11.09 -7.98 -0.99
CA VAL A 164 9.62 -8.02 -1.11
C VAL A 164 9.05 -8.85 0.04
N GLU A 165 7.96 -8.38 0.63
CA GLU A 165 7.34 -9.06 1.78
C GLU A 165 6.55 -10.31 1.37
N ARG A 166 6.12 -10.36 0.11
CA ARG A 166 5.36 -11.48 -0.45
C ARG A 166 5.83 -11.85 -1.85
N VAL A 167 5.86 -13.16 -2.09
CA VAL A 167 6.08 -13.77 -3.39
C VAL A 167 4.93 -14.74 -3.62
N TRP A 168 4.33 -14.69 -4.80
CA TRP A 168 3.20 -15.54 -5.13
C TRP A 168 3.69 -16.95 -5.48
N PRO A 169 3.07 -17.99 -4.91
CA PRO A 169 3.47 -19.39 -5.11
C PRO A 169 2.90 -20.02 -6.40
N GLU A 170 2.21 -19.23 -7.21
CA GLU A 170 1.68 -19.57 -8.53
C GLU A 170 2.12 -18.47 -9.51
N PRO A 171 2.08 -18.71 -10.83
CA PRO A 171 2.51 -17.72 -11.80
C PRO A 171 1.90 -16.33 -11.57
N PHE A 172 2.67 -15.28 -11.83
CA PHE A 172 2.22 -13.90 -11.62
C PHE A 172 2.94 -12.94 -12.56
N ASP A 173 2.31 -11.80 -12.84
CA ASP A 173 2.90 -10.73 -13.64
C ASP A 173 3.67 -9.77 -12.72
N PHE A 174 4.97 -9.59 -12.96
CA PHE A 174 5.80 -8.68 -12.18
C PHE A 174 5.37 -7.21 -12.32
N PHE A 175 4.97 -6.83 -13.53
CA PHE A 175 4.82 -5.44 -13.95
C PHE A 175 3.36 -5.07 -14.28
N GLY A 176 2.49 -6.07 -14.42
CA GLY A 176 1.06 -5.95 -14.72
C GLY A 176 0.72 -5.48 -16.13
N ASP A 177 1.74 -5.36 -16.99
CA ASP A 177 1.63 -5.03 -18.41
C ASP A 177 1.89 -6.27 -19.30
N ARG A 178 2.01 -7.46 -18.68
CA ARG A 178 2.33 -8.75 -19.31
C ARG A 178 3.71 -8.80 -19.97
N SER A 179 4.59 -7.84 -19.66
CA SER A 179 5.93 -7.79 -20.24
C SER A 179 6.86 -8.87 -19.69
N LEU A 180 6.63 -9.33 -18.45
CA LEU A 180 7.41 -10.42 -17.85
C LEU A 180 6.57 -11.19 -16.82
N ILE A 181 6.26 -12.45 -17.14
CA ILE A 181 5.53 -13.36 -16.25
C ILE A 181 6.51 -14.20 -15.44
N GLU A 182 6.31 -14.31 -14.12
CA GLU A 182 7.04 -15.25 -13.28
C GLU A 182 6.39 -16.63 -13.32
N LEU A 183 7.21 -17.68 -13.44
CA LEU A 183 6.85 -19.08 -13.28
C LEU A 183 7.58 -19.65 -12.05
N PRO A 184 7.00 -19.51 -10.84
CA PRO A 184 7.70 -19.81 -9.61
C PRO A 184 7.93 -21.31 -9.42
N LEU A 185 8.93 -21.64 -8.60
CA LEU A 185 9.23 -23.01 -8.21
C LEU A 185 8.30 -23.53 -7.11
N PRO A 186 8.04 -24.86 -7.06
CA PRO A 186 7.11 -25.44 -6.12
C PRO A 186 7.62 -25.30 -4.68
N TYR A 187 6.75 -24.80 -3.81
CA TYR A 187 7.03 -24.63 -2.39
C TYR A 187 5.85 -25.10 -1.53
N VAL A 188 6.14 -26.06 -0.65
CA VAL A 188 5.14 -26.73 0.20
C VAL A 188 5.05 -26.13 1.62
N GLY A 189 5.95 -25.19 1.97
CA GLY A 189 5.93 -24.43 3.22
C GLY A 189 7.28 -24.39 3.94
N PRO A 190 7.39 -23.66 5.08
CA PRO A 190 8.66 -23.41 5.76
C PRO A 190 9.22 -24.59 6.55
N TRP A 191 8.39 -25.56 6.93
CA TRP A 191 8.77 -26.69 7.79
C TRP A 191 9.02 -28.00 7.02
N LEU A 192 8.74 -28.00 5.72
CA LEU A 192 8.96 -29.14 4.85
C LEU A 192 9.98 -28.73 3.78
N PRO A 193 10.94 -29.61 3.43
CA PRO A 193 11.83 -29.35 2.30
C PRO A 193 10.99 -29.03 1.06
N SER A 194 11.45 -28.08 0.23
CA SER A 194 10.90 -27.90 -1.10
C SER A 194 10.88 -29.26 -1.79
N PHE A 195 9.72 -29.69 -2.26
CA PHE A 195 9.64 -30.99 -2.88
C PHE A 195 10.30 -30.90 -4.28
N HIS A 196 11.51 -31.47 -4.41
CA HIS A 196 12.29 -31.57 -5.65
C HIS A 196 12.34 -33.03 -6.12
N PRO A 197 12.30 -33.33 -7.43
CA PRO A 197 12.30 -34.70 -7.94
C PRO A 197 13.49 -35.52 -7.43
N ALA A 198 14.66 -34.88 -7.31
CA ALA A 198 15.87 -35.51 -6.78
C ALA A 198 15.71 -36.10 -5.36
N TYR A 199 14.85 -35.53 -4.50
CA TYR A 199 14.63 -36.10 -3.16
C TYR A 199 13.94 -37.44 -3.17
N ALA A 200 13.21 -37.74 -4.23
CA ALA A 200 12.52 -39.02 -4.37
C ALA A 200 13.53 -40.19 -4.49
N PHE A 201 14.70 -39.96 -5.10
CA PHE A 201 15.80 -40.94 -5.15
C PHE A 201 16.24 -41.39 -3.75
N TYR A 202 16.18 -40.50 -2.75
CA TYR A 202 16.69 -40.74 -1.39
C TYR A 202 15.60 -41.05 -0.36
N LEU A 203 14.45 -40.40 -0.45
CA LEU A 203 13.36 -40.46 0.54
C LEU A 203 12.22 -41.40 0.15
N ARG A 204 12.40 -42.18 -0.93
CA ARG A 204 11.43 -43.12 -1.54
C ARG A 204 10.25 -42.42 -2.24
N ARG A 205 9.64 -43.13 -3.20
CA ARG A 205 8.48 -42.65 -4.00
C ARG A 205 7.25 -42.28 -3.16
N ALA A 206 7.03 -42.93 -2.02
CA ALA A 206 5.89 -42.63 -1.16
C ALA A 206 5.92 -41.19 -0.61
N TYR A 207 7.11 -40.68 -0.28
CA TYR A 207 7.30 -39.30 0.16
C TYR A 207 6.99 -38.31 -0.96
N HIS A 208 7.55 -38.54 -2.15
CA HIS A 208 7.27 -37.75 -3.37
C HIS A 208 5.76 -37.63 -3.62
N ARG A 209 5.07 -38.77 -3.67
CA ARG A 209 3.64 -38.83 -3.96
C ARG A 209 2.78 -38.11 -2.93
N ASP A 210 3.12 -38.21 -1.64
CA ASP A 210 2.42 -37.47 -0.58
C ASP A 210 2.60 -35.96 -0.73
N GLN A 211 3.83 -35.50 -0.98
CA GLN A 211 4.12 -34.07 -1.21
C GLN A 211 3.40 -33.53 -2.45
N LEU A 212 3.47 -34.26 -3.57
CA LEU A 212 2.78 -33.89 -4.81
C LEU A 212 1.27 -33.79 -4.60
N ARG A 213 0.64 -34.75 -3.90
CA ARG A 213 -0.79 -34.70 -3.56
C ARG A 213 -1.14 -33.50 -2.68
N ARG A 214 -0.31 -33.19 -1.67
CA ARG A 214 -0.51 -32.00 -0.81
C ARG A 214 -0.38 -30.71 -1.60
N PHE A 215 0.55 -30.65 -2.54
CA PHE A 215 0.73 -29.51 -3.43
C PHE A 215 -0.47 -29.34 -4.36
N ALA A 216 -0.89 -30.41 -5.06
CA ALA A 216 -2.02 -30.40 -5.99
C ALA A 216 -3.36 -30.03 -5.33
N ARG A 217 -3.55 -30.32 -4.04
CA ARG A 217 -4.74 -29.88 -3.27
C ARG A 217 -4.85 -28.36 -3.10
N ARG A 218 -3.75 -27.63 -3.25
CA ARG A 218 -3.67 -26.20 -2.92
C ARG A 218 -3.28 -25.32 -4.11
N ARG A 219 -2.87 -25.94 -5.23
CA ARG A 219 -2.22 -25.26 -6.34
C ARG A 219 -2.76 -25.74 -7.67
N ARG A 220 -2.95 -24.80 -8.60
CA ARG A 220 -3.39 -25.07 -9.96
C ARG A 220 -2.22 -25.30 -10.91
N TYR A 221 -1.06 -24.74 -10.59
CA TYR A 221 0.10 -24.73 -11.46
C TYR A 221 1.31 -25.39 -10.81
N LEU A 222 2.08 -26.15 -11.60
CA LEU A 222 3.31 -26.79 -11.18
C LEU A 222 4.42 -26.57 -12.20
N THR A 223 5.46 -25.85 -11.81
CA THR A 223 6.77 -25.89 -12.47
C THR A 223 7.51 -27.13 -11.97
N TYR A 224 7.66 -28.16 -12.79
CA TYR A 224 8.39 -29.38 -12.39
C TYR A 224 9.82 -29.32 -12.92
N LEU A 225 10.80 -29.17 -12.02
CA LEU A 225 12.20 -28.91 -12.34
C LEU A 225 13.08 -30.14 -12.21
N PHE A 226 13.83 -30.45 -13.26
CA PHE A 226 14.95 -31.39 -13.25
C PHE A 226 16.29 -30.68 -13.47
N HIS A 227 17.38 -31.33 -13.06
CA HIS A 227 18.74 -30.95 -13.40
C HIS A 227 19.38 -32.06 -14.23
N LEU A 228 20.48 -31.78 -14.93
CA LEU A 228 21.23 -32.81 -15.68
C LEU A 228 21.60 -34.02 -14.81
N THR A 229 21.84 -33.82 -13.52
CA THR A 229 22.15 -34.88 -12.55
C THR A 229 21.04 -35.92 -12.39
N ASP A 230 19.79 -35.55 -12.67
CA ASP A 230 18.63 -36.45 -12.65
C ASP A 230 18.62 -37.43 -13.84
N PHE A 231 19.36 -37.10 -14.91
CA PHE A 231 19.43 -37.89 -16.13
C PHE A 231 20.84 -38.45 -16.43
N SER A 232 21.88 -37.97 -15.77
CA SER A 232 23.26 -38.33 -16.10
C SER A 232 23.62 -39.76 -15.67
N ASP A 233 24.61 -40.35 -16.34
CA ASP A 233 25.32 -41.50 -15.79
C ASP A 233 26.21 -41.13 -14.60
N ARG A 234 26.76 -42.16 -13.95
CA ARG A 234 27.70 -41.98 -12.84
C ARG A 234 28.98 -41.30 -13.32
N VAL A 235 29.35 -40.24 -12.62
CA VAL A 235 30.63 -39.57 -12.73
C VAL A 235 31.68 -40.38 -11.99
N LYS A 236 32.83 -40.60 -12.63
CA LYS A 236 33.99 -41.24 -12.01
C LYS A 236 34.69 -40.26 -11.07
N ASP A 237 35.30 -40.78 -10.01
CA ASP A 237 36.19 -40.03 -9.12
C ASP A 237 35.55 -38.80 -8.44
N VAL A 238 34.31 -38.94 -7.96
CA VAL A 238 33.63 -37.86 -7.22
C VAL A 238 34.32 -37.59 -5.88
N GLU A 239 34.89 -36.40 -5.76
CA GLU A 239 35.81 -35.99 -4.68
C GLU A 239 35.21 -35.89 -3.27
N SER A 240 33.89 -36.00 -3.11
CA SER A 240 33.27 -35.93 -1.78
C SER A 240 31.88 -36.56 -1.73
N LEU A 241 31.49 -37.00 -0.52
CA LEU A 241 30.13 -37.46 -0.23
C LEU A 241 29.06 -36.43 -0.65
N ARG A 242 29.33 -35.15 -0.40
CA ARG A 242 28.44 -34.04 -0.74
C ARG A 242 28.22 -33.97 -2.26
N LEU A 243 29.30 -33.99 -3.05
CA LEU A 243 29.21 -33.96 -4.51
C LEU A 243 28.55 -35.24 -5.07
N ALA A 244 28.80 -36.39 -4.45
CA ALA A 244 28.14 -37.65 -4.84
C ALA A 244 26.62 -37.60 -4.63
N LEU A 245 26.17 -36.89 -3.59
CA LEU A 245 24.76 -36.66 -3.30
C LEU A 245 24.14 -35.66 -4.28
N PHE A 246 24.80 -34.53 -4.57
CA PHE A 246 24.30 -33.52 -5.52
C PHE A 246 24.27 -34.01 -6.97
N THR A 247 25.18 -34.91 -7.36
CA THR A 247 25.23 -35.48 -8.71
C THR A 247 24.36 -36.74 -8.87
N ASN A 248 23.60 -37.12 -7.84
CA ASN A 248 22.84 -38.36 -7.78
C ASN A 248 23.70 -39.60 -8.15
N ASN A 249 24.99 -39.60 -7.76
CA ASN A 249 25.99 -40.51 -8.30
C ASN A 249 25.86 -41.96 -7.80
N TRP A 250 25.00 -42.21 -6.82
CA TRP A 250 24.72 -43.57 -6.35
C TRP A 250 23.76 -44.35 -7.24
N PHE A 251 23.10 -43.68 -8.17
CA PHE A 251 22.18 -44.31 -9.11
C PHE A 251 22.82 -44.40 -10.48
N ARG A 252 22.66 -45.54 -11.15
CA ARG A 252 23.08 -45.72 -12.54
C ARG A 252 22.10 -45.00 -13.47
N GLY A 253 22.53 -44.68 -14.69
CA GLY A 253 21.69 -43.96 -15.63
C GLY A 253 20.40 -44.69 -16.02
N ASP A 254 20.44 -46.02 -16.11
CA ASP A 254 19.26 -46.88 -16.35
C ASP A 254 18.26 -46.84 -15.18
N GLU A 255 18.76 -46.88 -13.93
CA GLU A 255 17.92 -46.73 -12.73
C GLU A 255 17.26 -45.34 -12.68
N LYS A 256 18.01 -44.29 -13.04
CA LYS A 256 17.47 -42.93 -13.12
C LYS A 256 16.42 -42.79 -14.23
N GLU A 257 16.63 -43.43 -15.38
CA GLU A 257 15.68 -43.42 -16.51
C GLU A 257 14.33 -43.98 -16.11
N GLU A 258 14.32 -45.16 -15.49
CA GLU A 258 13.10 -45.80 -14.99
C GLU A 258 12.42 -44.92 -13.93
N TYR A 259 13.22 -44.42 -12.98
CA TYR A 259 12.71 -43.68 -11.85
C TYR A 259 12.08 -42.35 -12.26
N VAL A 260 12.76 -41.55 -13.09
CA VAL A 260 12.22 -40.29 -13.62
C VAL A 260 10.97 -40.55 -14.44
N GLY A 261 10.94 -41.63 -15.22
CA GLY A 261 9.74 -42.05 -15.94
C GLY A 261 8.54 -42.24 -15.00
N GLN A 262 8.72 -42.96 -13.89
CA GLN A 262 7.68 -43.17 -12.89
C GLN A 262 7.24 -41.85 -12.22
N LEU A 263 8.16 -40.92 -11.95
CA LEU A 263 7.81 -39.62 -11.39
C LEU A 263 6.94 -38.79 -12.35
N LEU A 264 7.26 -38.78 -13.63
CA LEU A 264 6.48 -38.08 -14.65
C LEU A 264 5.05 -38.64 -14.75
N ASP A 265 4.91 -39.96 -14.64
CA ASP A 265 3.60 -40.62 -14.66
C ASP A 265 2.78 -40.24 -13.41
N GLU A 266 3.39 -40.22 -12.22
CA GLU A 266 2.75 -39.74 -10.98
C GLU A 266 2.34 -38.26 -11.06
N VAL A 267 3.16 -37.42 -11.67
CA VAL A 267 2.85 -36.00 -11.88
C VAL A 267 1.63 -35.83 -12.76
N ARG A 268 1.54 -36.58 -13.87
CA ARG A 268 0.40 -36.55 -14.80
C ARG A 268 -0.90 -37.03 -14.16
N GLU A 269 -0.84 -37.94 -13.19
CA GLU A 269 -2.02 -38.34 -12.42
C GLU A 269 -2.60 -37.19 -11.59
N GLN A 270 -1.76 -36.27 -11.09
CA GLN A 270 -2.20 -35.15 -10.25
C GLN A 270 -2.44 -33.85 -11.05
N PHE A 271 -1.75 -33.71 -12.18
CA PHE A 271 -1.80 -32.59 -13.11
C PHE A 271 -2.01 -33.12 -14.54
N PRO A 272 -3.27 -33.40 -14.93
CA PRO A 272 -3.56 -34.08 -16.19
C PRO A 272 -3.25 -33.24 -17.44
N HIS A 273 -3.20 -31.91 -17.31
CA HIS A 273 -2.90 -31.00 -18.42
C HIS A 273 -1.41 -30.65 -18.43
N VAL A 274 -0.64 -31.41 -19.21
CA VAL A 274 0.75 -31.06 -19.53
C VAL A 274 0.75 -29.94 -20.58
N THR A 275 1.48 -28.87 -20.30
CA THR A 275 1.60 -27.66 -21.14
C THR A 275 3.07 -27.21 -21.18
N THR A 276 3.39 -26.20 -21.99
CA THR A 276 4.72 -25.57 -22.00
C THR A 276 4.71 -24.23 -21.28
N SER A 277 5.89 -23.76 -20.88
CA SER A 277 6.08 -22.42 -20.31
C SER A 277 5.56 -21.33 -21.26
N GLU A 278 5.78 -21.50 -22.58
CA GLU A 278 5.35 -20.54 -23.59
C GLU A 278 3.84 -20.49 -23.76
N GLU A 279 3.15 -21.63 -23.73
CA GLU A 279 1.68 -21.69 -23.79
C GLU A 279 1.03 -21.01 -22.57
N VAL A 280 1.61 -21.20 -21.38
CA VAL A 280 1.14 -20.55 -20.15
C VAL A 280 1.26 -19.04 -20.24
N VAL A 281 2.37 -18.55 -20.78
CA VAL A 281 2.67 -17.11 -20.90
C VAL A 281 1.89 -16.48 -22.04
N ALA A 282 1.78 -17.14 -23.20
CA ALA A 282 0.99 -16.67 -24.33
C ALA A 282 -0.52 -16.64 -24.03
N GLY A 283 -1.00 -17.60 -23.23
CA GLY A 283 -2.38 -17.66 -22.76
C GLY A 283 -2.65 -16.85 -21.48
N TRP A 284 -1.71 -16.00 -21.04
CA TRP A 284 -1.88 -15.24 -19.81
C TRP A 284 -3.06 -14.24 -19.94
N PRO A 285 -4.08 -14.32 -19.07
CA PRO A 285 -5.31 -13.55 -19.24
C PRO A 285 -5.08 -12.04 -19.12
N GLU A 286 -5.92 -11.24 -19.77
CA GLU A 286 -5.89 -9.76 -19.70
C GLU A 286 -6.13 -9.23 -18.28
N SER A 287 -6.90 -9.98 -17.48
CA SER A 287 -7.03 -9.79 -16.04
C SER A 287 -6.23 -10.87 -15.32
N ALA A 288 -5.47 -10.51 -14.27
CA ALA A 288 -4.71 -11.48 -13.47
C ALA A 288 -5.56 -12.74 -13.17
N PRO A 289 -5.02 -13.96 -13.38
CA PRO A 289 -5.80 -15.18 -13.21
C PRO A 289 -6.37 -15.29 -11.78
N ASP A 290 -7.41 -16.12 -11.63
CA ASP A 290 -8.18 -16.45 -10.40
C ASP A 290 -7.38 -17.05 -9.22
N LEU A 291 -6.14 -16.61 -9.03
CA LEU A 291 -5.17 -17.13 -8.06
C LEU A 291 -5.14 -16.32 -6.78
N ASN A 292 -5.46 -15.02 -6.87
CA ASN A 292 -5.65 -14.17 -5.71
C ASN A 292 -7.12 -14.17 -5.28
N PRO A 293 -7.41 -14.06 -3.97
CA PRO A 293 -8.78 -13.88 -3.49
C PRO A 293 -9.43 -12.70 -4.23
N ARG A 294 -10.59 -12.92 -4.85
CA ARG A 294 -11.26 -11.88 -5.65
C ARG A 294 -11.91 -10.86 -4.74
N THR A 295 -12.59 -11.33 -3.69
CA THR A 295 -13.27 -10.48 -2.71
C THR A 295 -12.61 -10.60 -1.34
N ILE A 296 -12.08 -9.48 -0.85
CA ILE A 296 -11.28 -9.40 0.37
C ILE A 296 -11.90 -8.39 1.33
N LEU A 297 -12.13 -8.84 2.57
CA LEU A 297 -12.45 -7.97 3.69
C LEU A 297 -11.16 -7.48 4.35
N GLY A 298 -10.82 -6.21 4.14
CA GLY A 298 -9.67 -5.56 4.78
C GLY A 298 -10.02 -5.00 6.14
N ILE A 299 -9.12 -5.12 7.11
CA ILE A 299 -9.33 -4.71 8.51
C ILE A 299 -8.14 -3.90 9.04
N ALA A 300 -8.42 -2.70 9.57
CA ALA A 300 -7.46 -1.88 10.31
C ALA A 300 -7.55 -2.17 11.82
N THR A 301 -6.40 -2.19 12.51
CA THR A 301 -6.29 -2.78 13.87
C THR A 301 -5.84 -1.81 14.96
N THR A 302 -5.60 -0.55 14.64
CA THR A 302 -4.85 0.36 15.51
C THR A 302 -5.74 1.41 16.18
N HIS A 303 -5.32 2.68 16.21
CA HIS A 303 -6.02 3.76 16.91
C HIS A 303 -7.16 4.39 16.10
N GLU A 304 -7.32 4.00 14.84
CA GLU A 304 -8.48 4.30 14.01
C GLU A 304 -8.87 3.01 13.27
N THR A 305 -9.69 2.19 13.93
CA THR A 305 -10.13 0.92 13.35
C THR A 305 -11.14 1.14 12.22
N GLY A 306 -11.27 0.17 11.33
CA GLY A 306 -12.14 0.28 10.17
C GLY A 306 -12.09 -0.96 9.30
N ALA A 307 -12.99 -1.01 8.32
CA ALA A 307 -13.10 -2.10 7.37
C ALA A 307 -13.21 -1.58 5.94
N CYS A 308 -12.84 -2.41 4.97
CA CYS A 308 -13.10 -2.17 3.55
C CYS A 308 -13.41 -3.48 2.82
N ILE A 309 -14.06 -3.38 1.66
CA ILE A 309 -14.19 -4.47 0.69
C ILE A 309 -13.39 -4.09 -0.56
N VAL A 310 -12.46 -4.96 -0.93
CA VAL A 310 -11.82 -4.96 -2.25
C VAL A 310 -12.41 -6.10 -3.05
N ARG A 311 -12.88 -5.81 -4.26
CA ARG A 311 -13.35 -6.80 -5.24
C ARG A 311 -12.64 -6.58 -6.55
N ASP A 312 -12.08 -7.63 -7.12
CA ASP A 312 -11.38 -7.60 -8.42
C ASP A 312 -10.31 -6.48 -8.47
N GLN A 313 -9.55 -6.37 -7.38
CA GLN A 313 -8.50 -5.38 -7.14
C GLN A 313 -8.99 -3.91 -7.00
N VAL A 314 -10.30 -3.67 -6.95
CA VAL A 314 -10.91 -2.34 -6.80
C VAL A 314 -11.53 -2.19 -5.41
N VAL A 315 -11.36 -1.03 -4.78
CA VAL A 315 -12.00 -0.70 -3.50
C VAL A 315 -13.47 -0.37 -3.76
N VAL A 316 -14.38 -1.16 -3.18
CA VAL A 316 -15.84 -1.03 -3.38
C VAL A 316 -16.50 -0.23 -2.26
N ALA A 317 -16.05 -0.46 -1.03
CA ALA A 317 -16.58 0.20 0.16
C ALA A 317 -15.48 0.31 1.23
N ALA A 318 -15.47 1.40 1.98
CA ALA A 318 -14.54 1.61 3.08
C ALA A 318 -15.13 2.57 4.12
N VAL A 319 -15.09 2.19 5.40
CA VAL A 319 -15.61 3.00 6.52
C VAL A 319 -14.73 2.78 7.76
N ASN A 320 -14.43 3.86 8.48
CA ASN A 320 -13.80 3.81 9.80
C ASN A 320 -14.86 3.72 10.92
N GLU A 321 -14.54 2.98 11.97
CA GLU A 321 -15.49 2.64 13.05
C GLU A 321 -16.01 3.89 13.77
N GLU A 322 -15.20 4.94 13.86
CA GLU A 322 -15.60 6.22 14.47
C GLU A 322 -16.83 6.86 13.80
N ARG A 323 -17.04 6.61 12.50
CA ARG A 323 -18.20 7.14 11.78
C ARG A 323 -19.50 6.51 12.28
N MET A 324 -19.44 5.24 12.69
CA MET A 324 -20.57 4.46 13.18
C MET A 324 -20.76 4.64 14.68
N SER A 325 -19.68 4.50 15.45
CA SER A 325 -19.73 4.57 16.91
C SER A 325 -19.89 5.98 17.46
N ARG A 326 -19.62 7.01 16.63
CA ARG A 326 -19.53 8.42 17.02
C ARG A 326 -18.43 8.69 18.05
N VAL A 327 -17.53 7.73 18.29
CA VAL A 327 -16.36 7.87 19.16
C VAL A 327 -15.15 8.19 18.29
N LYS A 328 -14.67 9.43 18.35
CA LYS A 328 -13.51 9.88 17.56
C LYS A 328 -12.24 9.08 17.89
N LEU A 329 -11.62 8.54 16.84
CA LEU A 329 -10.50 7.59 16.87
C LEU A 329 -10.84 6.31 17.64
N ASP A 330 -11.92 5.63 17.21
CA ASP A 330 -12.37 4.40 17.85
C ASP A 330 -11.37 3.25 17.63
N THR A 331 -10.94 2.66 18.75
CA THR A 331 -9.95 1.58 18.82
C THR A 331 -10.57 0.19 18.96
N THR A 332 -11.90 0.09 18.85
CA THR A 332 -12.67 -1.15 19.03
C THR A 332 -12.26 -2.21 18.00
N TYR A 333 -11.91 -3.41 18.49
CA TYR A 333 -11.51 -4.52 17.63
C TYR A 333 -12.22 -5.84 18.01
N PRO A 334 -12.77 -6.60 17.05
CA PRO A 334 -12.88 -6.25 15.63
C PRO A 334 -13.83 -5.06 15.40
N PRO A 335 -13.66 -4.26 14.31
CA PRO A 335 -14.52 -3.11 14.01
C PRO A 335 -15.87 -3.58 13.45
N THR A 336 -16.72 -4.12 14.33
CA THR A 336 -17.93 -4.86 13.93
C THR A 336 -18.94 -4.01 13.18
N GLN A 337 -19.08 -2.71 13.49
CA GLN A 337 -20.03 -1.85 12.77
C GLN A 337 -19.52 -1.52 11.38
N SER A 338 -18.22 -1.26 11.24
CA SER A 338 -17.57 -1.06 9.94
C SER A 338 -17.71 -2.30 9.07
N ILE A 339 -17.50 -3.50 9.63
CA ILE A 339 -17.64 -4.77 8.89
C ILE A 339 -19.07 -4.94 8.35
N ARG A 340 -20.09 -4.73 9.20
CA ARG A 340 -21.50 -4.78 8.76
C ARG A 340 -21.77 -3.77 7.64
N GLU A 341 -21.27 -2.55 7.80
CA GLU A 341 -21.54 -1.49 6.86
C GLU A 341 -20.88 -1.72 5.49
N VAL A 342 -19.62 -2.18 5.44
CA VAL A 342 -18.96 -2.42 4.14
C VAL A 342 -19.54 -3.63 3.39
N ILE A 343 -20.02 -4.65 4.12
CA ILE A 343 -20.77 -5.77 3.52
C ILE A 343 -22.09 -5.26 2.92
N ARG A 344 -22.82 -4.41 3.66
CA ARG A 344 -24.06 -3.78 3.18
C ARG A 344 -23.81 -2.91 1.95
N LEU A 345 -22.79 -2.06 1.97
CA LEU A 345 -22.46 -1.12 0.89
C LEU A 345 -22.00 -1.82 -0.39
N SER A 346 -21.31 -2.95 -0.26
CA SER A 346 -20.86 -3.75 -1.40
C SER A 346 -21.96 -4.61 -2.03
N ARG A 347 -23.17 -4.64 -1.44
CA ARG A 347 -24.34 -5.41 -1.91
C ARG A 347 -24.01 -6.88 -2.16
N MET A 348 -23.13 -7.43 -1.34
CA MET A 348 -22.64 -8.80 -1.46
C MET A 348 -23.22 -9.70 -0.39
N GLN A 349 -23.26 -11.00 -0.66
CA GLN A 349 -23.46 -12.02 0.35
C GLN A 349 -22.17 -12.24 1.14
N PRO A 350 -22.21 -12.38 2.48
CA PRO A 350 -21.02 -12.65 3.28
C PRO A 350 -20.25 -13.92 2.84
N SER A 351 -20.92 -14.90 2.25
CA SER A 351 -20.31 -16.12 1.71
C SER A 351 -19.41 -15.89 0.49
N GLU A 352 -19.49 -14.72 -0.15
CA GLU A 352 -18.60 -14.32 -1.25
C GLU A 352 -17.25 -13.79 -0.75
N ILE A 353 -17.03 -13.64 0.56
CA ILE A 353 -15.73 -13.22 1.11
C ILE A 353 -14.74 -14.39 1.00
N ASP A 354 -13.78 -14.28 0.08
CA ASP A 354 -12.73 -15.29 -0.11
C ASP A 354 -11.69 -15.25 1.01
N ALA A 355 -11.37 -14.04 1.48
CA ALA A 355 -10.30 -13.78 2.42
C ALA A 355 -10.54 -12.56 3.32
N VAL A 356 -9.93 -12.60 4.51
CA VAL A 356 -9.81 -11.45 5.41
C VAL A 356 -8.35 -11.03 5.47
N ALA A 357 -8.08 -9.75 5.26
CA ALA A 357 -6.75 -9.16 5.32
C ALA A 357 -6.65 -8.22 6.53
N VAL A 358 -5.85 -8.60 7.53
CA VAL A 358 -5.62 -7.79 8.73
C VAL A 358 -4.32 -7.03 8.59
N ALA A 359 -4.37 -5.70 8.76
CA ALA A 359 -3.18 -4.85 8.85
C ALA A 359 -2.51 -5.02 10.21
N GLY A 360 -1.44 -5.80 10.21
CA GLY A 360 -0.61 -6.16 11.35
C GLY A 360 0.02 -7.54 11.15
N LEU A 361 1.24 -7.72 11.67
CA LEU A 361 1.92 -9.01 11.65
C LEU A 361 1.20 -10.06 12.51
N ARG A 362 1.28 -11.33 12.09
CA ARG A 362 0.94 -12.45 12.96
C ARG A 362 1.82 -12.41 14.21
N TRP A 363 1.28 -12.76 15.36
CA TRP A 363 2.01 -12.70 16.63
C TRP A 363 3.36 -13.46 16.62
N THR A 364 3.48 -14.58 15.88
CA THR A 364 4.75 -15.32 15.73
C THR A 364 5.79 -14.55 14.93
N ASP A 365 5.36 -13.86 13.86
CA ASP A 365 6.22 -13.11 12.96
C ASP A 365 6.65 -11.80 13.65
N LEU A 366 5.70 -11.15 14.33
CA LEU A 366 5.97 -10.01 15.20
C LEU A 366 6.97 -10.38 16.29
N LEU A 367 6.82 -11.53 16.97
CA LEU A 367 7.77 -11.97 18.00
C LEU A 367 9.19 -12.08 17.43
N ALA A 368 9.37 -12.64 16.24
CA ALA A 368 10.68 -12.74 15.59
C ALA A 368 11.29 -11.35 15.30
N GLN A 369 10.47 -10.40 14.83
CA GLN A 369 10.88 -9.03 14.58
C GLN A 369 11.29 -8.30 15.87
N LEU A 370 10.48 -8.43 16.92
CA LEU A 370 10.74 -7.86 18.24
C LEU A 370 12.02 -8.42 18.87
N TRP A 371 12.33 -9.71 18.67
CA TRP A 371 13.59 -10.29 19.16
C TRP A 371 14.82 -9.62 18.55
N ALA A 372 14.77 -9.24 17.28
CA ALA A 372 15.87 -8.56 16.61
C ALA A 372 16.10 -7.16 17.18
N THR A 373 15.04 -6.42 17.49
CA THR A 373 15.14 -5.06 18.04
C THR A 373 15.44 -5.02 19.53
N VAL A 374 14.92 -5.97 20.32
CA VAL A 374 15.31 -6.14 21.73
C VAL A 374 16.82 -6.37 21.85
N ARG A 375 17.41 -7.21 20.99
CA ARG A 375 18.87 -7.43 21.00
C ARG A 375 19.66 -6.14 20.73
N ARG A 376 19.16 -5.27 19.86
CA ARG A 376 19.77 -3.97 19.56
C ARG A 376 19.64 -3.01 20.75
N ASP A 377 18.44 -2.91 21.32
CA ASP A 377 18.16 -2.06 22.48
C ASP A 377 19.06 -2.42 23.66
N VAL A 378 19.23 -3.71 23.97
CA VAL A 378 20.11 -4.15 25.07
C VAL A 378 21.56 -3.69 24.85
N GLY A 379 22.02 -3.60 23.60
CA GLY A 379 23.32 -3.03 23.27
C GLY A 379 23.45 -1.53 23.52
N GLU A 380 22.34 -0.79 23.56
CA GLU A 380 22.28 0.67 23.81
C GLU A 380 22.05 1.03 25.30
N PHE A 381 22.00 0.01 26.18
CA PHE A 381 21.89 0.18 27.62
C PHE A 381 23.25 0.62 28.19
N HIS A 382 23.35 1.87 28.65
CA HIS A 382 24.61 2.46 29.08
C HIS A 382 24.59 3.02 30.51
N ALA A 383 23.40 3.20 31.12
CA ALA A 383 23.27 3.72 32.49
C ALA A 383 21.95 3.31 33.19
N LEU A 384 21.88 3.46 34.52
CA LEU A 384 20.65 3.24 35.30
C LEU A 384 19.43 4.05 34.79
N ASN A 385 19.65 5.24 34.24
CA ASN A 385 18.60 6.09 33.67
C ASN A 385 17.95 5.51 32.39
N ASP A 386 18.51 4.45 31.82
CA ASP A 386 17.95 3.76 30.65
C ASP A 386 16.85 2.75 31.05
N TYR A 387 16.79 2.32 32.30
CA TYR A 387 15.87 1.26 32.76
C TYR A 387 14.39 1.57 32.51
N ILE A 388 13.95 2.80 32.80
CA ILE A 388 12.56 3.21 32.60
C ILE A 388 12.16 3.19 31.11
N PRO A 389 12.92 3.82 30.19
CA PRO A 389 12.69 3.67 28.75
C PRO A 389 12.65 2.22 28.29
N HIS A 390 13.58 1.36 28.72
CA HIS A 390 13.57 -0.05 28.32
C HIS A 390 12.33 -0.80 28.82
N ALA A 391 11.91 -0.57 30.06
CA ALA A 391 10.69 -1.17 30.61
C ALA A 391 9.43 -0.71 29.86
N CYS A 392 9.34 0.57 29.48
CA CYS A 392 8.22 1.10 28.69
C CYS A 392 8.18 0.46 27.30
N ARG A 393 9.34 0.35 26.62
CA ARG A 393 9.45 -0.33 25.32
C ARG A 393 9.02 -1.80 25.41
N LEU A 394 9.40 -2.52 26.47
CA LEU A 394 8.97 -3.90 26.68
C LEU A 394 7.45 -4.00 26.90
N ALA A 395 6.87 -3.11 27.71
CA ALA A 395 5.42 -3.06 27.93
C ALA A 395 4.67 -2.75 26.62
N TYR A 396 5.21 -1.83 25.81
CA TYR A 396 4.67 -1.50 24.50
C TYR A 396 4.68 -2.69 23.53
N ARG A 397 5.82 -3.39 23.45
CA ARG A 397 5.97 -4.61 22.66
C ARG A 397 5.03 -5.74 23.12
N ALA A 398 4.87 -5.91 24.43
CA ALA A 398 3.92 -6.86 24.98
C ALA A 398 2.47 -6.52 24.59
N PHE A 399 2.12 -5.23 24.56
CA PHE A 399 0.83 -4.77 24.05
C PHE A 399 0.62 -5.12 22.57
N TYR A 400 1.62 -4.92 21.71
CA TYR A 400 1.53 -5.29 20.29
C TYR A 400 1.37 -6.81 20.09
N LEU A 401 2.08 -7.62 20.86
CA LEU A 401 1.92 -9.08 20.86
C LEU A 401 0.51 -9.49 21.32
N TRP A 402 0.01 -8.89 22.39
CA TRP A 402 -1.35 -9.11 22.86
C TRP A 402 -2.37 -8.74 21.77
N ARG A 403 -2.21 -7.59 21.12
CA ARG A 403 -3.07 -7.17 20.00
C ARG A 403 -3.03 -8.17 18.85
N ALA A 404 -1.84 -8.60 18.42
CA ALA A 404 -1.65 -9.57 17.36
C ALA A 404 -2.26 -10.94 17.69
N SER A 405 -2.28 -11.33 18.97
CA SER A 405 -2.93 -12.58 19.40
C SER A 405 -4.46 -12.56 19.25
N ARG A 406 -5.07 -11.37 19.12
CA ARG A 406 -6.52 -11.21 19.00
C ARG A 406 -7.00 -11.09 17.56
N TYR A 407 -6.10 -11.00 16.58
CA TYR A 407 -6.51 -10.77 15.19
C TYR A 407 -7.45 -11.85 14.64
N GLU A 408 -7.37 -13.09 15.12
CA GLU A 408 -8.28 -14.16 14.71
C GLU A 408 -9.73 -13.96 15.16
N THR A 409 -9.99 -13.11 16.16
CA THR A 409 -11.35 -12.84 16.66
C THR A 409 -12.26 -12.20 15.62
N VAL A 410 -11.71 -11.64 14.52
CA VAL A 410 -12.51 -11.23 13.36
C VAL A 410 -13.22 -12.42 12.70
N LEU A 411 -12.58 -13.59 12.64
CA LEU A 411 -13.18 -14.81 12.11
C LEU A 411 -14.30 -15.30 13.03
N ASP A 412 -14.10 -15.23 14.35
CA ASP A 412 -15.13 -15.61 15.32
C ASP A 412 -16.37 -14.71 15.19
N PHE A 413 -16.18 -13.43 14.89
CA PHE A 413 -17.29 -12.51 14.61
C PHE A 413 -18.02 -12.90 13.31
N LEU A 414 -17.29 -13.13 12.21
CA LEU A 414 -17.88 -13.51 10.94
C LEU A 414 -18.62 -14.85 11.00
N GLU A 415 -18.10 -15.82 11.74
CA GLU A 415 -18.74 -17.11 11.93
C GLU A 415 -20.04 -16.98 12.74
N ARG A 416 -20.05 -16.17 13.81
CA ARG A 416 -21.25 -15.95 14.63
C ARG A 416 -22.32 -15.13 13.91
N GLU A 417 -21.93 -14.06 13.22
CA GLU A 417 -22.86 -13.12 12.60
C GLU A 417 -23.37 -13.63 11.25
N TYR A 418 -22.52 -14.30 10.48
CA TYR A 418 -22.80 -14.66 9.08
C TYR A 418 -22.57 -16.13 8.73
N GLY A 419 -22.07 -16.97 9.65
CA GLY A 419 -21.82 -18.38 9.39
C GLY A 419 -20.65 -18.65 8.44
N VAL A 420 -19.73 -17.68 8.25
CA VAL A 420 -18.60 -17.81 7.32
C VAL A 420 -17.26 -17.74 8.04
N ARG A 421 -16.30 -18.54 7.58
CA ARG A 421 -14.93 -18.58 8.14
C ARG A 421 -13.87 -18.54 7.03
N PRO A 422 -13.68 -17.37 6.39
CA PRO A 422 -12.77 -17.21 5.26
C PRO A 422 -11.29 -17.33 5.67
N LYS A 423 -10.40 -17.40 4.69
CA LYS A 423 -8.96 -17.48 4.93
C LYS A 423 -8.43 -16.15 5.49
N LEU A 424 -7.70 -16.22 6.61
CA LEU A 424 -7.09 -15.05 7.24
C LEU A 424 -5.66 -14.81 6.73
N TRP A 425 -5.38 -13.55 6.41
CA TRP A 425 -4.09 -13.05 5.99
C TRP A 425 -3.66 -11.88 6.88
N PHE A 426 -2.35 -11.80 7.06
CA PHE A 426 -1.67 -10.74 7.80
C PHE A 426 -0.81 -9.94 6.82
N VAL A 427 -0.83 -8.63 6.94
CA VAL A 427 -0.04 -7.69 6.12
C VAL A 427 0.67 -6.75 7.08
N GLU A 428 1.98 -6.57 6.94
CA GLU A 428 2.72 -5.70 7.86
C GLU A 428 2.18 -4.25 7.79
N HIS A 429 2.21 -3.55 8.91
CA HIS A 429 1.63 -2.21 9.03
C HIS A 429 2.15 -1.21 8.00
N HIS A 430 3.47 -1.09 7.82
CA HIS A 430 4.06 -0.22 6.82
C HIS A 430 3.93 -0.77 5.39
N GLU A 431 3.85 -2.09 5.20
CA GLU A 431 3.43 -2.71 3.93
C GLU A 431 2.04 -2.23 3.51
N ALA A 432 1.09 -2.20 4.46
CA ALA A 432 -0.26 -1.73 4.19
C ALA A 432 -0.28 -0.23 3.87
N HIS A 433 0.47 0.61 4.58
CA HIS A 433 0.65 2.02 4.21
C HIS A 433 1.27 2.17 2.82
N ALA A 434 2.32 1.42 2.53
CA ALA A 434 2.99 1.46 1.23
C ALA A 434 2.04 1.01 0.11
N ALA A 435 1.24 -0.02 0.35
CA ALA A 435 0.26 -0.56 -0.59
C ALA A 435 -0.89 0.40 -0.86
N CYS A 436 -1.45 1.05 0.17
CA CYS A 436 -2.51 2.04 -0.07
C CYS A 436 -1.99 3.23 -0.87
N ALA A 437 -0.75 3.69 -0.66
CA ALA A 437 -0.17 4.75 -1.47
C ALA A 437 0.15 4.28 -2.90
N HIS A 438 1.01 3.28 -3.06
CA HIS A 438 1.49 2.82 -4.37
C HIS A 438 0.37 2.29 -5.26
N ARG A 439 -0.51 1.43 -4.71
CA ARG A 439 -1.53 0.75 -5.51
C ARG A 439 -2.74 1.62 -5.81
N THR A 440 -2.85 2.79 -5.16
CA THR A 440 -3.85 3.80 -5.48
C THR A 440 -3.28 5.02 -6.24
N GLY A 441 -1.99 4.97 -6.59
CA GLY A 441 -1.31 5.97 -7.42
C GLY A 441 -1.53 5.72 -8.92
N THR A 442 -1.12 6.68 -9.74
CA THR A 442 -1.21 6.62 -11.22
C THR A 442 0.01 5.96 -11.88
N ALA A 443 1.16 5.93 -11.19
CA ALA A 443 2.43 5.46 -11.73
C ALA A 443 2.75 4.02 -11.30
N SER A 444 3.27 3.21 -12.22
CA SER A 444 3.70 1.83 -11.96
C SER A 444 5.11 1.74 -11.35
N ASP A 445 5.95 2.76 -11.55
CA ASP A 445 7.29 2.92 -10.99
C ASP A 445 7.30 4.09 -10.02
N THR A 446 7.45 3.83 -8.72
CA THR A 446 7.33 4.86 -7.69
C THR A 446 8.43 4.75 -6.64
N LEU A 447 8.80 5.91 -6.07
CA LEU A 447 9.46 5.96 -4.77
C LEU A 447 8.37 5.97 -3.71
N VAL A 448 8.35 4.94 -2.86
CA VAL A 448 7.35 4.74 -1.81
C VAL A 448 7.94 5.14 -0.48
N VAL A 449 7.32 6.09 0.21
CA VAL A 449 7.75 6.52 1.54
C VAL A 449 6.60 6.38 2.52
N THR A 450 6.82 5.64 3.60
CA THR A 450 5.87 5.61 4.70
C THR A 450 6.48 6.19 5.96
N ALA A 451 5.71 6.99 6.70
CA ALA A 451 6.17 7.61 7.94
C ALA A 451 4.99 7.73 8.92
N ASP A 452 5.13 7.09 10.07
CA ASP A 452 4.06 6.96 11.05
C ASP A 452 4.61 7.02 12.48
N GLY A 453 3.70 7.07 13.46
CA GLY A 453 4.06 6.97 14.87
C GLY A 453 4.81 5.67 15.17
N VAL A 454 4.16 4.54 14.92
CA VAL A 454 4.74 3.19 15.00
C VAL A 454 3.73 2.13 14.54
N GLY A 455 4.18 1.28 13.62
CA GLY A 455 3.50 0.08 13.16
C GLY A 455 3.99 -1.17 13.89
N ASP A 456 4.24 -2.25 13.16
CA ASP A 456 4.78 -3.51 13.70
C ASP A 456 6.28 -3.37 14.06
N ASP A 457 6.63 -2.47 15.00
CA ASP A 457 7.99 -2.10 15.42
C ASP A 457 8.79 -1.26 14.39
N LEU A 458 8.13 -0.81 13.33
CA LEU A 458 8.65 0.14 12.34
C LEU A 458 8.00 1.51 12.51
N CYS A 459 8.70 2.56 12.06
CA CYS A 459 8.22 3.94 12.09
C CYS A 459 8.32 4.63 10.74
N VAL A 460 9.34 4.31 9.95
CA VAL A 460 9.54 4.86 8.62
C VAL A 460 10.00 3.74 7.70
N THR A 461 9.47 3.70 6.47
CA THR A 461 10.03 2.86 5.41
C THR A 461 10.23 3.68 4.14
N ILE A 462 11.30 3.38 3.42
CA ILE A 462 11.54 3.89 2.06
C ILE A 462 11.73 2.67 1.16
N GLY A 463 11.13 2.73 -0.01
CA GLY A 463 11.09 1.61 -0.92
C GLY A 463 10.76 2.01 -2.36
N ARG A 464 10.68 1.00 -3.23
CA ARG A 464 10.36 1.16 -4.64
C ARG A 464 9.12 0.35 -5.00
N GLY A 465 8.14 1.01 -5.61
CA GLY A 465 6.98 0.38 -6.19
C GLY A 465 7.25 0.03 -7.65
N ARG A 466 6.92 -1.21 -8.06
CA ARG A 466 7.09 -1.73 -9.42
C ARG A 466 5.89 -2.59 -9.77
N GLY A 467 4.96 -2.05 -10.56
CA GLY A 467 3.71 -2.75 -10.81
C GLY A 467 3.01 -3.10 -9.48
N GLY A 468 2.61 -4.35 -9.27
CA GLY A 468 2.01 -4.79 -8.01
C GLY A 468 3.00 -4.96 -6.85
N LEU A 469 4.32 -4.90 -7.11
CA LEU A 469 5.36 -5.13 -6.12
C LEU A 469 5.77 -3.87 -5.38
N ILE A 470 6.15 -4.05 -4.13
CA ILE A 470 6.72 -3.01 -3.27
C ILE A 470 7.97 -3.60 -2.62
N GLN A 471 9.10 -3.01 -2.92
CA GLN A 471 10.39 -3.34 -2.35
C GLN A 471 10.71 -2.37 -1.22
N ARG A 472 11.12 -2.86 -0.04
CA ARG A 472 11.60 -1.98 1.05
C ARG A 472 13.13 -1.89 1.04
N ASP A 473 13.66 -0.71 0.73
CA ASP A 473 15.10 -0.42 0.70
C ASP A 473 15.63 -0.05 2.09
N GLN A 474 14.83 0.70 2.85
CA GLN A 474 15.21 1.20 4.17
C GLN A 474 14.03 1.12 5.14
N ALA A 475 14.34 0.85 6.41
CA ALA A 475 13.39 0.89 7.51
C ALA A 475 14.03 1.53 8.75
N LEU A 476 13.34 2.48 9.38
CA LEU A 476 13.69 2.99 10.69
C LEU A 476 12.75 2.35 11.72
N PRO A 477 13.30 1.59 12.69
CA PRO A 477 12.49 0.97 13.71
C PRO A 477 12.11 1.97 14.80
N TYR A 478 11.11 1.58 15.56
CA TYR A 478 10.77 2.22 16.81
C TYR A 478 11.99 2.23 17.76
N PRO A 479 12.29 3.35 18.47
CA PRO A 479 11.45 4.55 18.66
C PRO A 479 11.81 5.73 17.74
N HIS A 480 12.52 5.52 16.63
CA HIS A 480 13.04 6.62 15.79
C HIS A 480 12.00 7.11 14.77
N SER A 481 10.92 7.72 15.28
CA SER A 481 9.77 8.17 14.50
C SER A 481 9.71 9.69 14.35
N PHE A 482 9.45 10.16 13.12
CA PHE A 482 9.04 11.54 12.86
C PHE A 482 7.69 11.88 13.51
N GLY A 483 6.77 10.92 13.58
CA GLY A 483 5.51 11.06 14.30
C GLY A 483 5.75 11.31 15.79
N GLN A 484 6.64 10.55 16.42
CA GLN A 484 6.98 10.78 17.84
C GLN A 484 7.70 12.10 18.06
N PHE A 485 8.57 12.53 17.15
CA PHE A 485 9.17 13.85 17.20
C PHE A 485 8.11 14.96 17.22
N TYR A 486 7.12 14.87 16.34
CA TYR A 486 6.08 15.89 16.20
C TYR A 486 5.03 15.83 17.33
N THR A 487 4.68 14.63 17.79
CA THR A 487 3.88 14.43 19.00
C THR A 487 4.59 14.99 20.24
N ALA A 488 5.93 15.04 20.27
CA ALA A 488 6.71 15.67 21.35
C ALA A 488 6.46 17.16 21.44
N CYS A 489 6.55 17.84 20.31
CA CYS A 489 6.19 19.26 20.20
C CYS A 489 4.76 19.50 20.69
N THR A 490 3.83 18.67 20.21
CA THR A 490 2.41 18.75 20.54
C THR A 490 2.17 18.74 22.04
N GLN A 491 2.76 17.78 22.75
CA GLN A 491 2.59 17.66 24.20
C GLN A 491 3.34 18.74 24.99
N VAL A 492 4.56 19.12 24.58
CA VAL A 492 5.33 20.19 25.26
C VAL A 492 4.56 21.52 25.23
N LEU A 493 3.88 21.78 24.11
CA LEU A 493 3.05 22.97 23.94
C LEU A 493 1.67 22.88 24.63
N GLY A 494 1.39 21.80 25.38
CA GLY A 494 0.19 21.62 26.17
C GLY A 494 -1.02 21.06 25.40
N PHE A 495 -0.83 20.55 24.19
CA PHE A 495 -1.88 19.89 23.40
C PHE A 495 -1.88 18.38 23.61
N LYS A 496 -2.93 17.71 23.14
CA LYS A 496 -3.09 16.25 23.27
C LYS A 496 -2.41 15.52 22.10
N GLY A 497 -1.37 14.76 22.41
CA GLY A 497 -0.69 13.90 21.44
C GLY A 497 -1.60 12.81 20.86
N GLY A 498 -1.33 12.43 19.60
CA GLY A 498 -2.13 11.51 18.80
C GLY A 498 -3.51 12.07 18.40
N ARG A 499 -3.74 13.38 18.53
CA ARG A 499 -5.03 14.05 18.27
C ARG A 499 -4.88 15.48 17.76
N HIS A 500 -3.92 16.24 18.29
CA HIS A 500 -3.81 17.69 18.06
C HIS A 500 -2.58 18.09 17.24
N GLU A 501 -1.86 17.14 16.64
CA GLU A 501 -0.71 17.39 15.75
C GLU A 501 -1.04 18.40 14.64
N GLY A 502 -2.22 18.29 14.02
CA GLY A 502 -2.65 19.24 12.99
C GLY A 502 -2.75 20.69 13.47
N LYS A 503 -3.02 20.92 14.76
CA LYS A 503 -3.02 22.27 15.36
C LYS A 503 -1.61 22.84 15.44
N ILE A 504 -0.60 21.99 15.64
CA ILE A 504 0.82 22.41 15.65
C ILE A 504 1.24 22.88 14.27
N THR A 505 0.80 22.20 13.21
CA THR A 505 1.06 22.64 11.83
C THR A 505 0.47 24.02 11.57
N GLY A 506 -0.73 24.30 12.10
CA GLY A 506 -1.33 25.64 12.02
C GLY A 506 -0.59 26.69 12.84
N LEU A 507 -0.26 26.35 14.08
CA LEU A 507 0.47 27.24 14.99
C LEU A 507 1.85 27.62 14.45
N ALA A 508 2.52 26.68 13.75
CA ALA A 508 3.80 26.92 13.10
C ALA A 508 3.75 28.05 12.06
N GLY A 509 2.59 28.30 11.43
CA GLY A 509 2.42 29.40 10.47
C GLY A 509 2.56 30.80 11.09
N PHE A 510 2.40 30.92 12.42
CA PHE A 510 2.56 32.17 13.16
C PHE A 510 3.96 32.36 13.76
N GLY A 511 4.81 31.32 13.71
CA GLY A 511 6.13 31.37 14.33
C GLY A 511 7.15 32.12 13.47
N THR A 512 8.18 32.61 14.15
CA THR A 512 9.30 33.31 13.54
C THR A 512 10.54 32.44 13.54
N ARG A 513 11.42 32.66 12.54
CA ARG A 513 12.68 31.93 12.43
C ARG A 513 13.61 32.32 13.58
N ASN A 514 13.91 31.34 14.44
CA ASN A 514 14.87 31.47 15.53
C ASN A 514 16.01 30.43 15.39
N PRO A 515 17.21 30.83 14.90
CA PRO A 515 18.33 29.92 14.69
C PRO A 515 18.83 29.23 15.97
N GLU A 516 18.80 29.92 17.12
CA GLU A 516 19.23 29.34 18.40
C GLU A 516 18.28 28.21 18.84
N LEU A 517 16.97 28.44 18.71
CA LEU A 517 15.94 27.44 19.03
C LEU A 517 16.04 26.21 18.12
N VAL A 518 16.26 26.43 16.82
CA VAL A 518 16.50 25.35 15.85
C VAL A 518 17.71 24.53 16.26
N ALA A 519 18.85 25.16 16.54
CA ALA A 519 20.08 24.46 16.96
C ALA A 519 19.88 23.68 18.27
N LYS A 520 19.11 24.22 19.23
CA LYS A 520 18.75 23.51 20.47
C LYS A 520 17.94 22.25 20.17
N ILE A 521 16.91 22.33 19.33
CA ILE A 521 16.09 21.16 18.98
C ILE A 521 16.92 20.16 18.18
N GLU A 522 17.77 20.60 17.26
CA GLU A 522 18.67 19.71 16.51
C GLU A 522 19.63 18.95 17.41
N SER A 523 20.13 19.56 18.48
CA SER A 523 20.98 18.88 19.47
C SER A 523 20.31 17.69 20.18
N THR A 524 18.99 17.56 20.04
CA THR A 524 18.21 16.44 20.56
C THR A 524 18.05 15.29 19.55
N LEU A 525 18.61 15.42 18.36
CA LEU A 525 18.51 14.47 17.26
C LEU A 525 19.90 13.98 16.87
N PHE A 526 19.99 12.75 16.37
CA PHE A 526 21.14 12.29 15.60
C PHE A 526 20.69 12.09 14.16
N SER A 527 21.20 12.93 13.27
CA SER A 527 20.89 12.88 11.84
C SER A 527 22.18 12.81 11.03
N ARG A 528 22.32 11.75 10.22
CA ARG A 528 23.38 11.58 9.21
C ARG A 528 22.71 11.21 7.89
N ASP A 529 23.43 11.30 6.78
CA ASP A 529 22.85 10.96 5.48
C ASP A 529 22.33 9.52 5.50
N GLY A 530 21.02 9.36 5.31
CA GLY A 530 20.35 8.07 5.41
C GLY A 530 20.04 7.55 6.82
N ASP A 531 20.14 8.34 7.89
CA ASP A 531 19.75 7.91 9.24
C ASP A 531 19.10 9.06 10.05
N PHE A 532 18.07 8.73 10.83
CA PHE A 532 17.38 9.65 11.74
C PHE A 532 17.12 8.94 13.06
N LYS A 533 17.63 9.50 14.16
CA LYS A 533 17.43 8.96 15.50
C LYS A 533 17.09 10.05 16.50
N LEU A 534 16.13 9.76 17.34
CA LEU A 534 15.78 10.59 18.48
C LEU A 534 16.73 10.31 19.66
N HIS A 535 17.25 11.36 20.28
CA HIS A 535 18.10 11.20 21.46
C HIS A 535 17.27 10.77 22.69
N LYS A 536 17.57 9.59 23.25
CA LYS A 536 16.85 8.97 24.38
C LYS A 536 16.70 9.84 25.64
N GLY A 537 17.60 10.80 25.82
CA GLY A 537 17.55 11.80 26.90
C GLY A 537 16.38 12.79 26.80
N PHE A 538 15.91 13.07 25.57
CA PHE A 538 14.84 14.03 25.29
C PHE A 538 13.55 13.32 24.85
N TYR A 539 13.72 12.26 24.06
CA TYR A 539 12.64 11.47 23.48
C TYR A 539 12.71 10.06 24.05
N ALA A 540 11.81 9.75 24.97
CA ALA A 540 11.53 8.39 25.40
C ALA A 540 10.17 8.40 26.09
N GLU A 541 9.51 7.25 26.04
CA GLU A 541 8.22 7.04 26.68
C GLU A 541 8.35 7.14 28.20
N GLY A 542 7.52 7.98 28.80
CA GLY A 542 7.33 8.02 30.24
C GLY A 542 6.42 6.88 30.71
N PHE A 543 6.47 6.57 32.02
CA PHE A 543 5.59 5.57 32.62
C PHE A 543 4.11 5.87 32.29
N PRO A 544 3.29 4.86 31.95
CA PRO A 544 1.87 5.06 31.72
C PRO A 544 1.19 5.64 32.97
N ARG A 545 0.54 6.80 32.82
CA ARG A 545 -0.36 7.34 33.85
C ARG A 545 -1.71 6.62 33.78
N LEU A 546 -1.77 5.40 34.31
CA LEU A 546 -3.02 4.65 34.47
C LEU A 546 -3.93 5.38 35.48
N LYS A 547 -5.10 5.86 35.07
CA LYS A 547 -6.15 6.30 36.02
C LYS A 547 -7.05 5.10 36.32
N LEU A 548 -7.62 5.02 37.53
CA LEU A 548 -8.48 3.91 37.98
C LEU A 548 -9.67 3.63 37.02
N LYS A 549 -10.20 4.69 36.40
CA LYS A 549 -11.27 4.62 35.38
C LYS A 549 -10.84 3.98 34.05
N ASP A 550 -9.55 4.01 33.73
CA ASP A 550 -9.00 3.42 32.50
C ASP A 550 -8.90 1.89 32.66
N ILE A 551 -8.65 1.41 33.89
CA ILE A 551 -8.66 -0.03 34.24
C ILE A 551 -10.07 -0.62 34.10
N ALA A 552 -11.11 0.09 34.57
CA ALA A 552 -12.50 -0.37 34.48
C ALA A 552 -13.01 -0.52 33.02
N ARG A 553 -12.49 0.27 32.07
CA ARG A 553 -12.87 0.19 30.65
C ARG A 553 -12.20 -0.95 29.88
N VAL A 554 -11.03 -1.43 30.35
CA VAL A 554 -10.36 -2.60 29.77
C VAL A 554 -11.25 -3.85 29.79
N TYR A 555 -12.12 -3.97 30.81
CA TYR A 555 -13.06 -5.09 30.95
C TYR A 555 -14.30 -5.00 30.05
N GLY A 556 -14.55 -3.87 29.37
CA GLY A 556 -15.76 -3.63 28.58
C GLY A 556 -15.62 -3.81 27.05
N GLY A 557 -14.56 -4.48 26.58
CA GLY A 557 -14.33 -4.73 25.14
C GLY A 557 -13.73 -3.55 24.35
N ARG A 558 -13.51 -2.39 24.98
CA ARG A 558 -12.73 -1.28 24.40
C ARG A 558 -11.25 -1.48 24.71
N ASN A 559 -10.39 -1.39 23.69
CA ASN A 559 -8.94 -1.53 23.82
C ASN A 559 -8.33 -0.29 24.49
N THR A 560 -8.52 -0.11 25.80
CA THR A 560 -8.05 1.07 26.55
C THR A 560 -6.53 1.21 26.56
N LEU A 561 -5.76 0.13 26.35
CA LEU A 561 -4.30 0.18 26.21
C LEU A 561 -3.83 1.04 25.03
N LEU A 562 -4.65 1.19 23.96
CA LEU A 562 -4.37 2.13 22.86
C LEU A 562 -4.61 3.60 23.25
N GLY A 563 -5.39 3.84 24.31
CA GLY A 563 -5.71 5.16 24.84
C GLY A 563 -4.91 5.56 26.09
N ILE A 564 -4.07 4.66 26.62
CA ILE A 564 -3.07 5.01 27.63
C ILE A 564 -2.07 5.94 26.96
N ASP A 565 -1.87 7.15 27.50
CA ASP A 565 -0.85 8.07 26.99
C ASP A 565 0.54 7.58 27.43
N TYR A 566 1.02 6.56 26.73
CA TYR A 566 2.37 6.00 26.84
C TYR A 566 3.44 6.98 26.34
N ARG A 567 3.02 8.09 25.70
CA ARG A 567 3.89 9.03 25.01
C ARG A 567 4.21 10.27 25.83
N ASN A 568 4.08 10.26 27.17
CA ASN A 568 4.45 11.42 27.99
C ASN A 568 5.97 11.73 27.86
N TYR A 569 6.31 12.81 27.16
CA TYR A 569 7.71 13.19 26.94
C TYR A 569 8.41 13.69 28.20
N LYS A 570 9.74 13.57 28.19
CA LYS A 570 10.57 13.80 29.37
C LYS A 570 10.69 15.30 29.70
N PRO A 571 10.79 15.65 31.00
CA PRO A 571 11.07 17.03 31.45
C PRO A 571 12.25 17.76 30.81
N PRO A 572 13.36 17.12 30.36
CA PRO A 572 14.46 17.81 29.69
C PRO A 572 14.06 18.55 28.42
N LEU A 573 13.20 17.98 27.57
CA LEU A 573 12.76 18.66 26.34
C LEU A 573 11.92 19.91 26.68
N LYS A 574 10.99 19.78 27.64
CA LYS A 574 10.21 20.93 28.12
C LYS A 574 11.09 22.03 28.74
N ARG A 575 12.14 21.64 29.48
CA ARG A 575 13.12 22.59 30.05
C ARG A 575 13.96 23.27 28.98
N LEU A 576 14.39 22.53 27.94
CA LEU A 576 15.17 23.06 26.83
C LEU A 576 14.41 24.15 26.06
N LEU A 577 13.09 23.99 25.94
CA LEU A 577 12.19 24.87 25.20
C LEU A 577 11.55 25.96 26.08
N ALA A 578 11.85 25.98 27.38
CA ALA A 578 11.29 26.95 28.30
C ALA A 578 11.76 28.37 27.95
N GLY A 579 10.82 29.33 27.93
CA GLY A 579 11.10 30.74 27.63
C GLY A 579 10.94 31.15 26.17
N TYR A 580 10.73 30.20 25.24
CA TYR A 580 10.42 30.50 23.84
C TYR A 580 8.91 30.64 23.60
N PRO A 581 8.47 31.51 22.67
CA PRO A 581 7.08 31.56 22.21
C PRO A 581 6.62 30.21 21.65
N ARG A 582 5.33 29.87 21.83
CA ARG A 582 4.78 28.57 21.42
C ARG A 582 4.79 28.42 19.91
N GLU A 583 4.56 29.53 19.22
CA GLU A 583 4.55 29.71 17.77
C GLU A 583 5.94 29.43 17.18
N ASP A 584 6.98 30.03 17.77
CA ASP A 584 8.38 29.81 17.36
C ASP A 584 8.82 28.35 17.58
N VAL A 585 8.39 27.73 18.69
CA VAL A 585 8.64 26.31 18.95
C VAL A 585 7.93 25.44 17.91
N ALA A 586 6.67 25.71 17.62
CA ALA A 586 5.93 24.98 16.58
C ALA A 586 6.59 25.13 15.20
N TRP A 587 7.00 26.35 14.85
CA TRP A 587 7.73 26.64 13.61
C TRP A 587 9.04 25.88 13.52
N ALA A 588 9.85 25.88 14.58
CA ALA A 588 11.15 25.20 14.58
C ALA A 588 11.00 23.68 14.44
N PHE A 589 10.04 23.05 15.14
CA PHE A 589 9.76 21.62 14.97
C PHE A 589 9.22 21.30 13.57
N GLN A 590 8.33 22.14 13.02
CA GLN A 590 7.83 21.99 11.65
C GLN A 590 8.97 22.05 10.62
N HIS A 591 9.82 23.06 10.73
CA HIS A 591 10.96 23.25 9.84
C HIS A 591 11.95 22.07 9.89
N ILE A 592 12.25 21.57 11.10
CA ILE A 592 13.13 20.42 11.27
C ILE A 592 12.48 19.15 10.72
N LEU A 593 11.19 18.92 10.95
CA LEU A 593 10.47 17.77 10.38
C LEU A 593 10.57 17.76 8.84
N GLU A 594 10.25 18.89 8.21
CA GLU A 594 10.33 19.06 6.74
C GLU A 594 11.73 18.73 6.23
N ARG A 595 12.76 19.33 6.83
CA ARG A 595 14.15 19.15 6.40
C ARG A 595 14.63 17.72 6.59
N GLU A 596 14.37 17.11 7.74
CA GLU A 596 14.89 15.77 8.05
C GLU A 596 14.21 14.68 7.21
N VAL A 597 12.91 14.81 6.92
CA VAL A 597 12.23 13.87 6.01
C VAL A 597 12.75 14.02 4.58
N VAL A 598 12.89 15.26 4.07
CA VAL A 598 13.49 15.51 2.75
C VAL A 598 14.91 14.94 2.67
N LYS A 599 15.73 15.19 3.70
CA LYS A 599 17.09 14.65 3.80
C LYS A 599 17.13 13.13 3.77
N LEU A 600 16.18 12.46 4.43
CA LEU A 600 16.10 11.00 4.43
C LEU A 600 15.69 10.43 3.08
N VAL A 601 14.78 11.11 2.35
CA VAL A 601 14.25 10.64 1.06
C VAL A 601 15.18 10.95 -0.11
N ARG A 602 15.89 12.08 -0.09
CA ARG A 602 16.71 12.58 -1.21
C ARG A 602 17.71 11.55 -1.78
N PRO A 603 18.44 10.74 -0.97
CA PRO A 603 19.36 9.73 -1.50
C PRO A 603 18.70 8.61 -2.31
N HIS A 604 17.38 8.42 -2.18
CA HIS A 604 16.63 7.38 -2.87
C HIS A 604 15.98 7.86 -4.17
N VAL A 605 16.06 9.17 -4.46
CA VAL A 605 15.56 9.74 -5.72
C VAL A 605 16.35 9.16 -6.89
N PRO A 606 15.68 8.62 -7.91
CA PRO A 606 16.37 7.98 -9.02
C PRO A 606 17.12 9.01 -9.89
N ALA A 607 18.34 8.68 -10.29
CA ALA A 607 19.08 9.48 -11.26
C ALA A 607 18.57 9.21 -12.69
N GLY A 608 18.43 10.26 -13.51
CA GLY A 608 18.19 10.15 -14.95
C GLY A 608 16.78 9.72 -15.39
N ARG A 609 15.79 9.67 -14.50
CA ARG A 609 14.39 9.36 -14.84
C ARG A 609 13.38 10.15 -13.98
N PRO A 610 12.13 10.36 -14.46
CA PRO A 610 11.12 11.06 -13.70
C PRO A 610 10.84 10.40 -12.34
N LEU A 611 10.76 11.21 -11.28
CA LEU A 611 10.39 10.76 -9.94
C LEU A 611 8.87 10.77 -9.80
N HIS A 612 8.27 9.60 -9.57
CA HIS A 612 6.89 9.50 -9.09
C HIS A 612 6.92 9.15 -7.59
N LEU A 613 6.52 10.10 -6.75
CA LEU A 613 6.58 9.95 -5.29
C LEU A 613 5.21 9.55 -4.75
N VAL A 614 5.14 8.49 -3.96
CA VAL A 614 3.92 8.09 -3.26
C VAL A 614 4.18 8.00 -1.76
N VAL A 615 3.27 8.58 -0.96
CA VAL A 615 3.45 8.66 0.50
C VAL A 615 2.19 8.29 1.29
N ALA A 616 2.39 7.66 2.45
CA ALA A 616 1.34 7.28 3.41
C ALA A 616 1.91 7.11 4.83
N GLY A 617 1.04 7.02 5.83
CA GLY A 617 1.36 7.08 7.25
C GLY A 617 0.96 8.42 7.87
N GLY A 618 0.66 8.41 9.17
CA GLY A 618 0.05 9.55 9.86
C GLY A 618 0.85 10.85 9.81
N VAL A 619 2.17 10.79 9.60
CA VAL A 619 3.03 11.97 9.47
C VAL A 619 2.67 12.80 8.23
N PHE A 620 2.23 12.15 7.14
CA PHE A 620 1.84 12.83 5.90
C PHE A 620 0.45 13.48 5.94
N ALA A 621 -0.26 13.41 7.07
CA ALA A 621 -1.36 14.33 7.34
C ALA A 621 -0.87 15.80 7.48
N ASN A 622 0.44 15.99 7.69
CA ASN A 622 1.12 17.28 7.68
C ASN A 622 1.31 17.77 6.24
N VAL A 623 0.38 18.59 5.78
CA VAL A 623 0.38 19.10 4.40
C VAL A 623 1.56 20.02 4.06
N LYS A 624 2.20 20.64 5.06
CA LYS A 624 3.41 21.46 4.87
C LYS A 624 4.64 20.58 4.61
N LEU A 625 4.71 19.41 5.25
CA LEU A 625 5.68 18.38 4.88
C LEU A 625 5.48 17.90 3.44
N ASN A 626 4.23 17.67 3.02
CA ASN A 626 3.95 17.25 1.65
C ASN A 626 4.36 18.34 0.63
N MET A 627 4.13 19.61 0.95
CA MET A 627 4.60 20.75 0.17
C MET A 627 6.14 20.78 0.09
N ALA A 628 6.84 20.60 1.22
CA ALA A 628 8.30 20.55 1.26
C ALA A 628 8.86 19.44 0.37
N LEU A 629 8.30 18.22 0.44
CA LEU A 629 8.69 17.13 -0.45
C LEU A 629 8.46 17.46 -1.92
N SER A 630 7.32 18.07 -2.24
CA SER A 630 6.99 18.47 -3.60
C SER A 630 7.99 19.50 -4.16
N GLN A 631 8.34 20.51 -3.37
CA GLN A 631 9.22 21.61 -3.77
C GLN A 631 10.70 21.20 -3.82
N GLU A 632 11.16 20.42 -2.84
CA GLU A 632 12.58 20.09 -2.66
C GLU A 632 13.04 18.91 -3.53
N LEU A 633 12.14 17.99 -3.85
CA LEU A 633 12.44 16.81 -4.69
C LEU A 633 11.92 16.96 -6.11
N GLN A 634 11.01 17.92 -6.35
CA GLN A 634 10.39 18.19 -7.65
C GLN A 634 9.94 16.93 -8.40
N PRO A 635 9.12 16.05 -7.79
CA PRO A 635 8.63 14.86 -8.48
C PRO A 635 7.81 15.25 -9.72
N ALA A 636 7.82 14.39 -10.72
CA ALA A 636 6.93 14.46 -11.88
C ALA A 636 5.47 14.25 -11.45
N SER A 637 5.23 13.43 -10.43
CA SER A 637 3.93 13.33 -9.75
C SER A 637 4.10 13.00 -8.27
N ILE A 638 3.25 13.56 -7.41
CA ILE A 638 3.16 13.21 -5.99
C ILE A 638 1.76 12.72 -5.66
N HIS A 639 1.67 11.55 -5.01
CA HIS A 639 0.41 11.00 -4.52
C HIS A 639 0.49 10.78 -3.01
N ILE A 640 -0.47 11.35 -2.29
CA ILE A 640 -0.65 11.15 -0.86
C ILE A 640 -1.96 10.40 -0.71
N TYR A 641 -1.93 9.19 -0.13
CA TYR A 641 -3.16 8.41 0.02
C TYR A 641 -4.19 9.19 0.87
N PRO A 642 -5.43 9.45 0.42
CA PRO A 642 -6.32 10.41 1.08
C PRO A 642 -6.75 10.07 2.50
N ASN A 643 -6.66 8.79 2.91
CA ASN A 643 -6.73 8.36 4.30
C ASN A 643 -5.33 7.94 4.79
N MET A 644 -4.38 8.87 4.74
CA MET A 644 -2.94 8.76 5.04
C MET A 644 -2.64 7.94 6.30
N GLY A 645 -3.42 8.14 7.36
CA GLY A 645 -3.17 7.54 8.66
C GLY A 645 -3.65 6.10 8.74
N ASP A 646 -3.71 5.61 9.97
CA ASP A 646 -4.06 4.22 10.24
C ASP A 646 -5.47 3.83 9.80
N GLY A 647 -6.39 4.79 9.70
CA GLY A 647 -7.72 4.57 9.15
C GLY A 647 -7.68 3.99 7.73
N GLY A 648 -6.61 4.23 6.96
CA GLY A 648 -6.40 3.72 5.60
C GLY A 648 -5.87 2.29 5.50
N LEU A 649 -5.39 1.70 6.59
CA LEU A 649 -4.67 0.42 6.58
C LEU A 649 -5.52 -0.75 6.07
N CYS A 650 -6.84 -0.72 6.29
CA CYS A 650 -7.74 -1.76 5.82
C CYS A 650 -7.66 -1.91 4.28
N VAL A 651 -7.59 -0.79 3.56
CA VAL A 651 -7.47 -0.75 2.10
C VAL A 651 -6.10 -1.27 1.67
N GLY A 652 -5.03 -0.81 2.32
CA GLY A 652 -3.67 -1.29 2.06
C GLY A 652 -3.54 -2.80 2.20
N ALA A 653 -4.02 -3.36 3.32
CA ALA A 653 -3.98 -4.80 3.58
C ALA A 653 -4.79 -5.60 2.54
N ALA A 654 -5.99 -5.14 2.19
CA ALA A 654 -6.82 -5.81 1.19
C ALA A 654 -6.19 -5.76 -0.21
N LEU A 655 -5.69 -4.60 -0.64
CA LEU A 655 -5.00 -4.47 -1.92
C LEU A 655 -3.74 -5.35 -1.96
N THR A 656 -2.98 -5.45 -0.85
CA THR A 656 -1.83 -6.37 -0.72
C THR A 656 -2.23 -7.81 -1.01
N VAL A 657 -3.28 -8.31 -0.35
CA VAL A 657 -3.78 -9.68 -0.53
C VAL A 657 -4.39 -9.92 -1.91
N ALA A 658 -4.98 -8.89 -2.53
CA ALA A 658 -5.49 -8.95 -3.89
C ALA A 658 -4.37 -9.02 -4.95
N GLY A 659 -3.13 -8.68 -4.57
CA GLY A 659 -2.05 -8.50 -5.53
C GLY A 659 -2.32 -7.35 -6.50
N SER A 660 -3.02 -6.30 -6.04
CA SER A 660 -3.48 -5.23 -6.91
C SER A 660 -2.34 -4.50 -7.63
N MET A 661 -2.56 -4.25 -8.92
CA MET A 661 -1.77 -3.30 -9.69
C MET A 661 -2.10 -1.85 -9.30
N PRO A 662 -1.19 -0.88 -9.50
CA PRO A 662 -1.47 0.54 -9.34
C PRO A 662 -2.62 0.96 -10.24
N ARG A 663 -3.67 1.47 -9.61
CA ARG A 663 -4.82 2.09 -10.25
C ARG A 663 -5.10 3.39 -9.50
N PRO A 664 -5.46 4.49 -10.17
CA PRO A 664 -5.81 5.71 -9.47
C PRO A 664 -6.88 5.41 -8.41
N ALA A 665 -6.69 5.97 -7.20
CA ALA A 665 -7.65 5.81 -6.13
C ALA A 665 -9.06 6.13 -6.65
N PRO A 666 -10.10 5.38 -6.29
CA PRO A 666 -11.46 5.81 -6.60
C PRO A 666 -11.72 7.18 -5.97
N ASP A 667 -12.79 7.86 -6.35
CA ASP A 667 -13.26 8.96 -5.52
C ASP A 667 -13.48 8.43 -4.08
N MET A 668 -13.10 9.24 -3.08
CA MET A 668 -13.14 8.78 -1.70
C MET A 668 -14.57 8.64 -1.16
N TYR A 669 -15.60 8.71 -2.00
CA TYR A 669 -17.00 8.53 -1.62
C TYR A 669 -17.35 7.03 -1.48
N LEU A 670 -16.66 6.37 -0.55
CA LEU A 670 -16.70 4.91 -0.32
C LEU A 670 -17.60 4.49 0.87
N GLY A 671 -18.16 5.47 1.59
CA GLY A 671 -18.93 5.24 2.80
C GLY A 671 -20.45 5.24 2.62
N THR A 672 -21.16 5.36 3.75
CA THR A 672 -22.63 5.33 3.83
C THR A 672 -23.31 6.41 2.97
N SER A 673 -24.34 6.04 2.23
CA SER A 673 -25.31 6.94 1.60
C SER A 673 -26.72 6.71 2.14
N TYR A 674 -27.57 7.71 2.00
CA TYR A 674 -29.00 7.71 2.35
C TYR A 674 -29.80 8.21 1.15
N ASP A 675 -31.00 7.68 0.97
CA ASP A 675 -31.91 8.13 -0.08
C ASP A 675 -32.88 9.22 0.44
N ASP A 676 -33.74 9.72 -0.44
CA ASP A 676 -34.72 10.75 -0.09
C ASP A 676 -35.73 10.25 0.97
N ALA A 677 -36.06 8.95 0.99
CA ALA A 677 -37.01 8.40 1.96
C ALA A 677 -36.42 8.38 3.38
N ASP A 678 -35.14 8.02 3.51
CA ASP A 678 -34.39 8.12 4.77
C ASP A 678 -34.34 9.58 5.28
N ILE A 679 -34.16 10.54 4.35
CA ILE A 679 -34.08 11.97 4.66
C ILE A 679 -35.45 12.50 5.10
N GLU A 680 -36.53 12.17 4.40
CA GLU A 680 -37.90 12.56 4.76
C GLU A 680 -38.29 12.00 6.13
N ALA A 681 -37.94 10.74 6.42
CA ALA A 681 -38.18 10.12 7.72
C ALA A 681 -37.44 10.86 8.85
N ALA A 682 -36.20 11.29 8.60
CA ALA A 682 -35.46 12.09 9.58
C ALA A 682 -36.08 13.48 9.76
N LEU A 683 -36.45 14.17 8.68
CA LEU A 683 -37.07 15.50 8.73
C LEU A 683 -38.43 15.51 9.44
N ALA A 684 -39.22 14.45 9.31
CA ALA A 684 -40.51 14.31 10.00
C ALA A 684 -40.38 14.38 11.54
N CYS A 685 -39.21 14.05 12.09
CA CYS A 685 -38.93 14.17 13.52
C CYS A 685 -38.66 15.62 13.98
N TYR A 686 -38.56 16.58 13.05
CA TYR A 686 -38.22 17.98 13.32
C TYR A 686 -39.24 18.93 12.67
N PRO A 687 -40.53 18.91 13.06
CA PRO A 687 -41.60 19.70 12.45
C PRO A 687 -41.42 21.23 12.60
N GLN A 688 -40.51 21.68 13.47
CA GLN A 688 -40.14 23.08 13.63
C GLN A 688 -39.28 23.64 12.49
N LEU A 689 -38.72 22.78 11.64
CA LEU A 689 -37.87 23.20 10.52
C LEU A 689 -38.71 23.56 9.30
N THR A 690 -38.32 24.64 8.61
CA THR A 690 -38.89 24.94 7.30
C THR A 690 -38.11 24.15 6.26
N VAL A 691 -38.82 23.39 5.42
CA VAL A 691 -38.25 22.49 4.42
C VAL A 691 -38.83 22.82 3.04
N THR A 692 -37.97 22.88 2.04
CA THR A 692 -38.38 22.99 0.62
C THR A 692 -37.56 22.04 -0.24
N ARG A 693 -38.10 21.67 -1.41
CA ARG A 693 -37.41 20.87 -2.42
C ARG A 693 -37.33 21.70 -3.71
N PRO A 694 -36.30 22.54 -3.88
CA PRO A 694 -36.18 23.40 -5.06
C PRO A 694 -35.82 22.60 -6.32
N ASP A 695 -36.32 23.03 -7.48
CA ASP A 695 -35.96 22.45 -8.78
C ASP A 695 -34.48 22.71 -9.12
N ASP A 696 -33.98 23.93 -8.83
CA ASP A 696 -32.57 24.34 -8.97
C ASP A 696 -31.89 24.42 -7.58
N LEU A 697 -31.60 23.26 -6.99
CA LEU A 697 -30.93 23.18 -5.68
C LEU A 697 -29.53 23.81 -5.70
N ALA A 698 -28.77 23.59 -6.78
CA ALA A 698 -27.43 24.13 -6.93
C ALA A 698 -27.45 25.68 -6.95
N GLY A 699 -28.38 26.26 -7.71
CA GLY A 699 -28.61 27.70 -7.76
C GLY A 699 -29.05 28.28 -6.41
N ALA A 700 -29.94 27.60 -5.68
CA ALA A 700 -30.37 28.04 -4.35
C ALA A 700 -29.22 28.03 -3.33
N ILE A 701 -28.37 26.99 -3.34
CA ILE A 701 -27.17 26.92 -2.50
C ILE A 701 -26.17 28.01 -2.90
N ALA A 702 -25.92 28.21 -4.19
CA ALA A 702 -25.04 29.25 -4.70
C ALA A 702 -25.52 30.65 -4.29
N ALA A 703 -26.83 30.91 -4.38
CA ALA A 703 -27.43 32.17 -3.93
C ALA A 703 -27.25 32.38 -2.42
N ALA A 704 -27.38 31.33 -1.61
CA ALA A 704 -27.13 31.41 -0.17
C ALA A 704 -25.67 31.78 0.12
N LEU A 705 -24.71 31.13 -0.57
CA LEU A 705 -23.29 31.43 -0.42
C LEU A 705 -22.96 32.86 -0.88
N ALA A 706 -23.56 33.32 -1.98
CA ALA A 706 -23.41 34.69 -2.48
C ALA A 706 -24.02 35.75 -1.54
N ASP A 707 -25.11 35.41 -0.82
CA ASP A 707 -25.71 36.25 0.25
C ASP A 707 -25.02 36.07 1.61
N HIS A 708 -23.76 35.62 1.60
CA HIS A 708 -22.93 35.42 2.80
C HIS A 708 -23.60 34.52 3.86
N LYS A 709 -24.37 33.52 3.41
CA LYS A 709 -24.94 32.49 4.28
C LYS A 709 -24.03 31.27 4.31
N ILE A 710 -24.20 30.51 5.38
CA ILE A 710 -23.40 29.31 5.63
C ILE A 710 -24.27 28.12 5.35
N VAL A 711 -23.77 27.26 4.49
CA VAL A 711 -24.50 26.11 4.01
C VAL A 711 -23.84 24.86 4.56
N ALA A 712 -24.53 24.21 5.49
CA ALA A 712 -24.24 22.83 5.83
C ALA A 712 -24.71 21.94 4.67
N ARG A 713 -23.87 21.01 4.24
CA ARG A 713 -24.12 20.12 3.11
C ARG A 713 -24.01 18.66 3.52
N PHE A 714 -25.07 17.92 3.24
CA PHE A 714 -25.16 16.47 3.38
C PHE A 714 -25.68 15.87 2.08
N ALA A 715 -24.87 15.10 1.36
CA ALA A 715 -25.30 14.44 0.13
C ALA A 715 -24.53 13.17 -0.21
N GLY A 716 -25.17 12.27 -0.95
CA GLY A 716 -24.52 11.09 -1.53
C GLY A 716 -23.79 10.20 -0.52
N LYS A 717 -22.85 9.41 -1.06
CA LYS A 717 -21.96 8.56 -0.27
C LYS A 717 -20.98 9.40 0.54
N MET A 718 -20.78 9.03 1.80
CA MET A 718 -19.84 9.67 2.70
C MET A 718 -18.39 9.47 2.23
N GLU A 719 -17.56 10.50 2.45
CA GLU A 719 -16.13 10.47 2.24
C GLU A 719 -15.42 9.51 3.22
N PHE A 720 -14.44 8.77 2.71
CA PHE A 720 -13.52 7.96 3.49
C PHE A 720 -12.24 8.74 3.80
N GLY A 721 -11.84 8.76 5.08
CA GLY A 721 -10.71 9.52 5.57
C GLY A 721 -11.10 10.76 6.39
N PRO A 722 -10.11 11.55 6.82
CA PRO A 722 -10.29 12.60 7.83
C PRO A 722 -10.74 13.96 7.25
N ARG A 723 -10.86 14.08 5.92
CA ARG A 723 -11.24 15.33 5.25
C ARG A 723 -12.66 15.22 4.69
N ALA A 724 -13.48 16.24 4.91
CA ALA A 724 -14.73 16.38 4.18
C ALA A 724 -14.44 16.93 2.78
N LEU A 725 -15.03 16.32 1.76
CA LEU A 725 -14.76 16.60 0.35
C LEU A 725 -16.05 17.03 -0.37
N GLY A 726 -16.93 17.75 0.33
CA GLY A 726 -18.14 18.35 -0.22
C GLY A 726 -19.43 17.56 0.03
N HIS A 727 -19.38 16.35 0.60
CA HIS A 727 -20.58 15.55 0.90
C HIS A 727 -21.01 15.63 2.36
N ARG A 728 -20.06 15.84 3.29
CA ARG A 728 -20.34 16.11 4.72
C ARG A 728 -19.58 17.38 5.14
N SER A 729 -19.96 18.50 4.53
CA SER A 729 -19.19 19.76 4.54
C SER A 729 -20.00 20.93 5.07
N ILE A 730 -19.30 21.93 5.61
CA ILE A 730 -19.82 23.28 5.83
C ILE A 730 -19.15 24.20 4.81
N LEU A 731 -19.97 24.93 4.06
CA LEU A 731 -19.56 25.79 2.96
C LEU A 731 -19.82 27.27 3.29
N TYR A 732 -18.92 28.14 2.83
CA TYR A 732 -19.05 29.59 2.98
C TYR A 732 -18.28 30.35 1.90
N HIS A 733 -18.59 31.62 1.65
CA HIS A 733 -17.83 32.43 0.69
C HIS A 733 -16.39 32.67 1.18
N ALA A 734 -15.42 32.75 0.26
CA ALA A 734 -14.00 32.87 0.60
C ALA A 734 -13.50 34.32 0.79
N GLY A 735 -14.36 35.31 0.55
CA GLY A 735 -13.99 36.74 0.57
C GLY A 735 -13.82 37.34 1.97
N ASP A 736 -14.41 36.74 3.01
CA ASP A 736 -14.41 37.29 4.37
C ASP A 736 -13.36 36.62 5.27
N ARG A 737 -12.26 37.33 5.51
CA ARG A 737 -11.16 36.85 6.37
C ARG A 737 -11.59 36.57 7.81
N THR A 738 -12.67 37.19 8.30
CA THR A 738 -13.14 37.04 9.68
C THR A 738 -13.89 35.72 9.93
N VAL A 739 -14.32 35.02 8.88
CA VAL A 739 -15.07 33.75 8.99
C VAL A 739 -14.33 32.70 9.81
N ASN A 740 -13.01 32.62 9.68
CA ASN A 740 -12.23 31.60 10.39
C ASN A 740 -12.41 31.73 11.90
N SER A 741 -12.41 32.96 12.43
CA SER A 741 -12.60 33.22 13.86
C SER A 741 -14.01 32.87 14.29
N TRP A 742 -15.01 33.44 13.60
CA TRP A 742 -16.42 33.28 13.99
C TRP A 742 -16.92 31.84 13.83
N LEU A 743 -16.58 31.14 12.72
CA LEU A 743 -17.04 29.76 12.49
C LEU A 743 -16.37 28.79 13.46
N ASN A 744 -15.10 29.02 13.81
CA ASN A 744 -14.47 28.25 14.88
C ASN A 744 -15.15 28.51 16.23
N THR A 745 -15.54 29.76 16.55
CA THR A 745 -16.33 30.04 17.76
C THR A 745 -17.66 29.30 17.76
N GLN A 746 -18.45 29.38 16.68
CA GLN A 746 -19.75 28.69 16.59
C GLN A 746 -19.64 27.17 16.69
N LEU A 747 -18.62 26.58 16.07
CA LEU A 747 -18.40 25.13 16.11
C LEU A 747 -17.65 24.68 17.38
N HIS A 748 -17.38 25.59 18.32
CA HIS A 748 -16.57 25.39 19.53
C HIS A 748 -15.17 24.84 19.26
N ARG A 749 -14.57 25.20 18.13
CA ARG A 749 -13.24 24.76 17.68
C ARG A 749 -12.16 25.77 18.08
N THR A 750 -10.95 25.26 18.29
CA THR A 750 -9.76 26.05 18.62
C THR A 750 -8.72 25.99 17.48
N GLU A 751 -9.18 25.96 16.23
CA GLU A 751 -8.29 25.82 15.07
C GLU A 751 -7.60 27.15 14.75
N PHE A 752 -6.31 27.06 14.42
CA PHE A 752 -5.47 28.22 14.07
C PHE A 752 -5.37 28.41 12.55
N MET A 753 -5.63 27.35 11.77
CA MET A 753 -5.51 27.39 10.32
C MET A 753 -6.76 27.97 9.66
N PRO A 754 -6.59 28.78 8.60
CA PRO A 754 -7.64 29.02 7.64
C PRO A 754 -8.27 27.71 7.14
N PHE A 755 -9.57 27.75 6.87
CA PHE A 755 -10.25 26.64 6.20
C PHE A 755 -9.75 26.47 4.76
N ALA A 756 -10.03 25.31 4.18
CA ALA A 756 -9.53 24.99 2.86
C ALA A 756 -10.40 25.63 1.76
N PRO A 757 -9.79 26.12 0.67
CA PRO A 757 -10.55 26.49 -0.52
C PRO A 757 -11.00 25.26 -1.29
N MET A 758 -12.23 25.27 -1.77
CA MET A 758 -12.76 24.34 -2.75
C MET A 758 -12.95 25.10 -4.07
N CYS A 759 -12.40 24.59 -5.16
CA CYS A 759 -12.32 25.26 -6.45
C CYS A 759 -12.68 24.30 -7.59
N ILE A 760 -13.26 24.82 -8.68
CA ILE A 760 -13.46 24.05 -9.91
C ILE A 760 -12.10 23.62 -10.46
N HIS A 761 -11.96 22.33 -10.80
CA HIS A 761 -10.68 21.78 -11.29
C HIS A 761 -10.13 22.55 -12.51
N ALA A 762 -11.00 22.94 -13.45
CA ALA A 762 -10.59 23.69 -14.65
C ALA A 762 -10.07 25.11 -14.34
N ASP A 763 -10.50 25.71 -13.23
CA ASP A 763 -10.11 27.07 -12.83
C ASP A 763 -8.86 27.09 -11.94
N ALA A 764 -8.27 25.93 -11.66
CA ALA A 764 -7.19 25.78 -10.67
C ALA A 764 -6.01 26.74 -10.91
N ALA A 765 -5.62 26.95 -12.18
CA ALA A 765 -4.52 27.83 -12.56
C ALA A 765 -4.81 29.32 -12.34
N GLU A 766 -6.08 29.73 -12.22
CA GLU A 766 -6.45 31.11 -11.90
C GLU A 766 -6.15 31.47 -10.44
N TYR A 767 -6.17 30.46 -9.55
CA TYR A 767 -6.09 30.63 -8.10
C TYR A 767 -4.80 30.10 -7.46
N PHE A 768 -4.14 29.12 -8.08
CA PHE A 768 -2.98 28.47 -7.49
C PHE A 768 -1.83 28.29 -8.48
N HIS A 769 -0.60 28.37 -7.96
CA HIS A 769 0.61 27.98 -8.66
C HIS A 769 0.87 26.49 -8.38
N MET A 770 0.47 25.63 -9.32
CA MET A 770 0.64 24.18 -9.21
C MET A 770 1.18 23.57 -10.51
N ARG A 771 1.94 22.49 -10.36
CA ARG A 771 2.36 21.62 -11.45
C ARG A 771 1.30 20.56 -11.73
N GLU A 772 1.28 20.02 -12.94
CA GLU A 772 0.32 18.97 -13.33
C GLU A 772 0.33 17.78 -12.35
N GLY A 773 1.53 17.32 -11.96
CA GLY A 773 1.73 16.25 -10.99
C GLY A 773 1.27 16.53 -9.56
N GLU A 774 0.77 17.74 -9.26
CA GLU A 774 0.28 18.18 -7.94
C GLU A 774 -1.24 18.32 -7.91
N MET A 775 -1.94 18.23 -9.05
CA MET A 775 -3.40 18.42 -9.10
C MET A 775 -4.16 17.34 -8.33
N ARG A 776 -3.76 16.07 -8.50
CA ARG A 776 -4.44 14.93 -7.88
C ARG A 776 -4.50 15.00 -6.35
N PRO A 777 -3.41 15.24 -5.60
CA PRO A 777 -3.50 15.41 -4.14
C PRO A 777 -4.31 16.66 -3.74
N CYS A 778 -4.39 17.67 -4.61
CA CYS A 778 -5.25 18.82 -4.41
C CYS A 778 -6.75 18.49 -4.60
N GLU A 779 -7.14 17.35 -5.17
CA GLU A 779 -8.55 16.89 -5.15
C GLU A 779 -8.97 16.40 -3.75
N PHE A 780 -8.01 16.02 -2.90
CA PHE A 780 -8.24 15.41 -1.59
C PHE A 780 -7.78 16.27 -0.41
N MET A 781 -7.32 17.50 -0.68
CA MET A 781 -6.80 18.42 0.32
C MET A 781 -5.61 17.85 1.10
N THR A 782 -4.74 17.08 0.42
CA THR A 782 -3.55 16.46 0.99
C THR A 782 -2.25 17.21 0.67
N LEU A 783 -2.30 18.23 -0.18
CA LEU A 783 -1.15 19.08 -0.52
C LEU A 783 -1.47 20.57 -0.29
N VAL A 784 -0.46 21.35 0.11
CA VAL A 784 -0.50 22.82 0.13
C VAL A 784 0.27 23.35 -1.08
N VAL A 785 -0.27 24.38 -1.72
CA VAL A 785 0.30 25.05 -2.89
C VAL A 785 0.29 26.56 -2.71
N SER A 786 1.14 27.27 -3.45
CA SER A 786 1.19 28.73 -3.42
C SER A 786 -0.02 29.33 -4.14
N CYS A 787 -0.57 30.43 -3.60
CA CYS A 787 -1.72 31.12 -4.18
C CYS A 787 -1.27 32.18 -5.21
N THR A 788 -2.10 32.40 -6.24
CA THR A 788 -1.95 33.54 -7.15
C THR A 788 -2.33 34.86 -6.45
N GLU A 789 -2.05 36.00 -7.08
CA GLU A 789 -2.53 37.29 -6.57
C GLU A 789 -4.06 37.34 -6.44
N ARG A 790 -4.76 36.80 -7.44
CA ARG A 790 -6.22 36.74 -7.44
C ARG A 790 -6.77 35.99 -6.24
N MET A 791 -6.20 34.83 -5.92
CA MET A 791 -6.62 34.06 -4.75
C MET A 791 -6.35 34.81 -3.44
N ARG A 792 -5.22 35.51 -3.35
CA ARG A 792 -4.86 36.32 -2.17
C ARG A 792 -5.81 37.50 -1.95
N THR A 793 -6.30 38.11 -3.02
CA THR A 793 -7.17 39.29 -2.95
C THR A 793 -8.66 38.95 -2.87
N GLU A 794 -9.15 38.03 -3.69
CA GLU A 794 -10.57 37.67 -3.78
C GLU A 794 -10.99 36.65 -2.72
N CYS A 795 -10.07 35.79 -2.27
CA CYS A 795 -10.36 34.66 -1.40
C CYS A 795 -9.51 34.61 -0.10
N PRO A 796 -9.28 35.74 0.60
CA PRO A 796 -8.35 35.83 1.73
C PRO A 796 -8.73 34.95 2.92
N ALA A 797 -9.98 34.48 3.01
CA ALA A 797 -10.41 33.57 4.07
C ALA A 797 -9.77 32.18 3.99
N ALA A 798 -9.33 31.76 2.81
CA ALA A 798 -8.78 30.42 2.56
C ALA A 798 -7.25 30.41 2.46
N VAL A 799 -6.62 31.58 2.55
CA VAL A 799 -5.19 31.77 2.32
C VAL A 799 -4.44 31.81 3.66
N HIS A 800 -3.41 31.00 3.77
CA HIS A 800 -2.49 30.97 4.91
C HIS A 800 -1.64 32.24 4.98
N ILE A 801 -1.02 32.47 6.15
CA ILE A 801 -0.18 33.65 6.40
C ILE A 801 1.00 33.74 5.42
N ASP A 802 1.53 32.59 4.99
CA ASP A 802 2.64 32.49 4.03
C ASP A 802 2.19 32.59 2.56
N GLY A 803 0.92 32.91 2.29
CA GLY A 803 0.38 33.02 0.93
C GLY A 803 0.11 31.68 0.25
N SER A 804 0.12 30.57 1.00
CA SER A 804 -0.25 29.24 0.51
C SER A 804 -1.71 28.89 0.86
N ALA A 805 -2.25 27.84 0.25
CA ALA A 805 -3.54 27.27 0.63
C ALA A 805 -3.55 25.75 0.41
N ARG A 806 -4.50 25.07 1.04
CA ARG A 806 -4.72 23.61 0.93
C ARG A 806 -5.99 23.31 0.14
N PRO A 807 -5.96 23.34 -1.20
CA PRO A 807 -7.16 23.28 -2.02
C PRO A 807 -7.84 21.91 -2.01
N GLN A 808 -9.14 21.94 -2.33
CA GLN A 808 -9.91 20.84 -2.88
C GLN A 808 -10.31 21.19 -4.33
N LEU A 809 -9.77 20.49 -5.31
CA LEU A 809 -10.20 20.60 -6.71
C LEU A 809 -11.41 19.71 -6.97
N VAL A 810 -12.47 20.29 -7.54
CA VAL A 810 -13.75 19.61 -7.81
C VAL A 810 -13.87 19.34 -9.29
N ARG A 811 -14.03 18.05 -9.62
CA ARG A 811 -14.23 17.59 -10.98
C ARG A 811 -15.70 17.25 -11.24
N PRO A 812 -16.24 17.55 -12.44
CA PRO A 812 -17.62 17.26 -12.78
C PRO A 812 -17.93 15.77 -12.84
N ASP A 813 -16.96 14.93 -13.23
CA ASP A 813 -17.14 13.47 -13.33
C ASP A 813 -17.10 12.74 -11.97
N ILE A 814 -16.62 13.42 -10.91
CA ILE A 814 -16.45 12.84 -9.58
C ILE A 814 -17.52 13.34 -8.59
N ALA A 815 -17.77 14.66 -8.59
CA ALA A 815 -18.71 15.29 -7.66
C ALA A 815 -19.61 16.28 -8.40
N PRO A 816 -20.47 15.81 -9.34
CA PRO A 816 -21.26 16.67 -10.22
C PRO A 816 -22.10 17.69 -9.45
N GLY A 817 -22.83 17.26 -8.42
CA GLY A 817 -23.66 18.17 -7.63
C GLY A 817 -22.86 19.25 -6.88
N MET A 818 -21.61 19.00 -6.51
CA MET A 818 -20.74 20.05 -5.94
C MET A 818 -20.18 20.96 -7.03
N HIS A 819 -19.81 20.40 -8.17
CA HIS A 819 -19.38 21.15 -9.35
C HIS A 819 -20.45 22.14 -9.80
N ASP A 820 -21.72 21.72 -9.89
CA ASP A 820 -22.84 22.55 -10.31
C ASP A 820 -23.07 23.73 -9.35
N ILE A 821 -22.92 23.51 -8.04
CA ILE A 821 -22.97 24.58 -7.02
C ILE A 821 -21.85 25.61 -7.28
N LEU A 822 -20.62 25.17 -7.55
CA LEU A 822 -19.51 26.08 -7.80
C LEU A 822 -19.67 26.85 -9.12
N VAL A 823 -20.19 26.21 -10.16
CA VAL A 823 -20.49 26.86 -11.45
C VAL A 823 -21.56 27.94 -11.26
N ALA A 824 -22.65 27.61 -10.55
CA ALA A 824 -23.70 28.58 -10.23
C ALA A 824 -23.16 29.73 -9.36
N TYR A 825 -22.30 29.43 -8.39
CA TYR A 825 -21.65 30.43 -7.55
C TYR A 825 -20.69 31.34 -8.34
N LYS A 826 -19.91 30.78 -9.28
CA LYS A 826 -19.07 31.54 -10.22
C LYS A 826 -19.89 32.49 -11.07
N ALA A 827 -21.04 32.04 -11.57
CA ALA A 827 -21.94 32.89 -12.35
C ALA A 827 -22.50 34.08 -11.56
N LEU A 828 -22.72 33.91 -10.24
CA LEU A 828 -23.24 34.98 -9.38
C LEU A 828 -22.16 35.94 -8.86
N THR A 829 -20.95 35.44 -8.59
CA THR A 829 -19.92 36.19 -7.85
C THR A 829 -18.66 36.49 -8.66
N GLY A 830 -18.47 35.84 -9.80
CA GLY A 830 -17.24 35.85 -10.57
C GLY A 830 -16.12 34.96 -9.99
N SER A 831 -16.31 34.36 -8.80
CA SER A 831 -15.35 33.47 -8.15
C SER A 831 -15.83 32.03 -8.14
N SER A 832 -14.96 31.07 -8.45
CA SER A 832 -15.26 29.64 -8.34
C SER A 832 -14.78 29.00 -7.04
N VAL A 833 -14.41 29.83 -6.06
CA VAL A 833 -13.82 29.39 -4.80
C VAL A 833 -14.75 29.64 -3.62
N VAL A 834 -14.97 28.58 -2.85
CA VAL A 834 -15.67 28.64 -1.56
C VAL A 834 -14.81 28.02 -0.47
N ILE A 835 -15.08 28.34 0.77
CA ILE A 835 -14.53 27.63 1.93
C ILE A 835 -15.20 26.27 2.08
N ASN A 836 -14.40 25.25 2.33
CA ASN A 836 -14.86 23.92 2.77
C ASN A 836 -14.22 23.54 4.11
N THR A 837 -15.06 23.16 5.07
CA THR A 837 -14.64 22.53 6.32
C THR A 837 -15.54 21.36 6.69
N SER A 838 -15.07 20.49 7.58
CA SER A 838 -15.81 19.29 7.97
C SER A 838 -17.09 19.63 8.72
N PHE A 839 -18.17 18.90 8.42
CA PHE A 839 -19.43 19.03 9.15
C PHE A 839 -19.43 18.13 10.40
N ASN A 840 -19.13 18.75 11.55
CA ASN A 840 -19.12 18.13 12.88
C ASN A 840 -18.96 19.18 13.98
N MET A 841 -19.43 18.88 15.19
CA MET A 841 -19.10 19.68 16.37
C MET A 841 -17.69 19.37 16.89
N HIS A 842 -17.17 20.20 17.80
CA HIS A 842 -15.83 20.01 18.37
C HIS A 842 -15.65 18.62 19.00
N GLU A 843 -14.51 17.97 18.69
CA GLU A 843 -14.13 16.62 19.15
C GLU A 843 -15.05 15.46 18.74
N GLU A 844 -16.03 15.68 17.86
CA GLU A 844 -16.84 14.62 17.25
C GLU A 844 -16.28 14.17 15.88
N PRO A 845 -16.56 12.93 15.44
CA PRO A 845 -16.34 12.51 14.05
C PRO A 845 -17.21 13.30 13.07
N ILE A 846 -16.82 13.35 11.79
CA ILE A 846 -17.67 13.84 10.69
C ILE A 846 -19.03 13.13 10.74
N ILE A 847 -20.12 13.88 10.62
CA ILE A 847 -21.49 13.34 10.66
C ILE A 847 -21.73 12.29 9.57
N ARG A 848 -22.68 11.39 9.84
CA ARG A 848 -22.91 10.21 9.00
C ARG A 848 -24.35 10.09 8.55
N SER A 849 -25.33 10.22 9.46
CA SER A 849 -26.77 10.09 9.17
C SER A 849 -27.49 11.43 8.97
N PRO A 850 -28.68 11.46 8.32
CA PRO A 850 -29.50 12.69 8.21
C PRO A 850 -29.88 13.28 9.57
N ASP A 851 -30.23 12.44 10.54
CA ASP A 851 -30.54 12.86 11.91
C ASP A 851 -29.33 13.50 12.61
N GLU A 852 -28.12 12.94 12.45
CA GLU A 852 -26.89 13.59 12.90
C GLU A 852 -26.68 14.96 12.21
N ALA A 853 -26.98 15.07 10.91
CA ALA A 853 -26.86 16.32 10.17
C ALA A 853 -27.80 17.41 10.72
N ILE A 854 -29.06 17.06 10.96
CA ILE A 854 -30.07 17.99 11.48
C ILE A 854 -29.69 18.44 12.91
N ARG A 855 -29.29 17.51 13.78
CA ARG A 855 -28.83 17.85 15.13
C ARG A 855 -27.61 18.77 15.12
N SER A 856 -26.59 18.45 14.31
CA SER A 856 -25.40 19.28 14.20
C SER A 856 -25.73 20.65 13.61
N TYR A 857 -26.61 20.75 12.60
CA TYR A 857 -27.10 22.00 12.04
C TYR A 857 -27.75 22.89 13.10
N LEU A 858 -28.69 22.34 13.87
CA LEU A 858 -29.38 23.06 14.95
C LEU A 858 -28.41 23.50 16.05
N ALA A 859 -27.49 22.63 16.48
CA ALA A 859 -26.53 22.92 17.54
C ALA A 859 -25.47 23.97 17.15
N SER A 860 -25.20 24.13 15.85
CA SER A 860 -24.20 25.08 15.33
C SER A 860 -24.80 26.39 14.83
N HIS A 861 -26.13 26.56 14.91
CA HIS A 861 -26.86 27.76 14.48
C HIS A 861 -26.49 28.21 13.05
N LEU A 862 -26.28 27.25 12.14
CA LEU A 862 -25.96 27.55 10.75
C LEU A 862 -27.21 28.06 10.02
N HIS A 863 -26.99 28.79 8.92
CA HIS A 863 -28.08 29.47 8.21
C HIS A 863 -28.96 28.50 7.41
N VAL A 864 -28.32 27.60 6.66
CA VAL A 864 -29.00 26.70 5.71
C VAL A 864 -28.40 25.29 5.80
N LEU A 865 -29.25 24.27 5.72
CA LEU A 865 -28.86 22.88 5.55
C LEU A 865 -29.38 22.36 4.20
N ALA A 866 -28.46 22.05 3.29
CA ALA A 866 -28.73 21.28 2.08
C ALA A 866 -28.62 19.78 2.41
N LEU A 867 -29.76 19.13 2.57
CA LEU A 867 -29.89 17.73 3.00
C LEU A 867 -30.46 16.89 1.85
N GLY A 868 -29.58 16.21 1.10
CA GLY A 868 -29.95 15.49 -0.11
C GLY A 868 -30.58 16.44 -1.13
N SER A 869 -31.82 16.15 -1.52
CA SER A 869 -32.63 16.96 -2.45
C SER A 869 -33.32 18.17 -1.79
N TYR A 870 -33.17 18.36 -0.48
CA TYR A 870 -33.94 19.34 0.30
C TYR A 870 -33.08 20.50 0.77
N LEU A 871 -33.72 21.67 0.88
CA LEU A 871 -33.17 22.85 1.51
C LEU A 871 -33.94 23.16 2.78
N VAL A 872 -33.22 23.27 3.90
CA VAL A 872 -33.76 23.36 5.24
C VAL A 872 -33.24 24.63 5.93
N SER A 873 -34.13 25.36 6.61
CA SER A 873 -33.75 26.49 7.45
C SER A 873 -34.69 26.68 8.64
N THR A 874 -34.19 27.30 9.71
CA THR A 874 -35.03 27.83 10.79
C THR A 874 -35.68 29.18 10.43
N ASP A 875 -35.27 29.81 9.32
CA ASP A 875 -35.82 31.06 8.81
C ASP A 875 -36.58 30.83 7.49
N ALA A 876 -37.92 30.82 7.57
CA ALA A 876 -38.77 30.62 6.41
C ALA A 876 -38.63 31.72 5.35
N THR A 877 -38.32 32.96 5.77
CA THR A 877 -38.19 34.09 4.84
C THR A 877 -36.92 34.00 4.02
N LEU A 878 -35.83 33.51 4.63
CA LEU A 878 -34.59 33.21 3.93
C LEU A 878 -34.83 32.12 2.88
N LEU A 879 -35.51 31.04 3.26
CA LEU A 879 -35.75 29.91 2.36
C LEU A 879 -36.62 30.30 1.15
N ASP A 880 -37.65 31.13 1.36
CA ASP A 880 -38.50 31.63 0.29
C ASP A 880 -37.73 32.51 -0.72
N ARG A 881 -36.85 33.40 -0.20
CA ARG A 881 -35.98 34.24 -1.04
C ARG A 881 -35.03 33.43 -1.90
N LEU A 882 -34.41 32.39 -1.33
CA LEU A 882 -33.44 31.54 -2.02
C LEU A 882 -34.08 30.70 -3.14
N THR A 883 -35.37 30.37 -3.00
CA THR A 883 -36.08 29.49 -3.94
C THR A 883 -36.90 30.24 -4.99
N LYS A 884 -37.38 31.46 -4.71
CA LYS A 884 -38.19 32.29 -5.64
C LYS A 884 -37.41 33.35 -6.43
N GLY A 885 -36.13 33.56 -6.13
CA GLY A 885 -35.31 34.69 -6.61
C GLY A 885 -35.00 34.82 -8.11
N ARG A 886 -35.67 34.12 -9.03
CA ARG A 886 -35.49 34.26 -10.51
C ARG A 886 -36.68 34.92 -11.23
N GLY A 887 -37.47 35.76 -10.55
CA GLY A 887 -38.62 36.45 -11.15
C GLY A 887 -38.38 37.88 -11.66
N ALA A 888 -37.35 38.60 -11.23
CA ALA A 888 -37.18 40.00 -11.61
C ALA A 888 -35.72 40.46 -11.56
N GLY A 889 -35.05 40.54 -12.73
CA GLY A 889 -33.85 41.38 -12.86
C GLY A 889 -32.58 40.77 -13.46
N ALA A 890 -32.59 39.57 -14.04
CA ALA A 890 -31.43 39.05 -14.77
C ALA A 890 -31.61 39.25 -16.29
N ARG A 891 -30.72 40.04 -16.90
CA ARG A 891 -30.60 40.17 -18.37
C ARG A 891 -30.39 38.79 -18.99
N ASN A 892 -31.07 38.55 -20.11
CA ASN A 892 -30.98 37.37 -20.96
C ASN A 892 -29.58 36.73 -20.98
N VAL A 893 -29.46 35.53 -20.44
CA VAL A 893 -28.39 34.58 -20.78
C VAL A 893 -29.05 33.49 -21.61
N ALA A 894 -28.55 33.29 -22.82
CA ALA A 894 -29.04 32.31 -23.78
C ALA A 894 -28.81 30.86 -23.27
N PRO A 895 -29.59 29.87 -23.74
CA PRO A 895 -29.48 28.49 -23.29
C PRO A 895 -28.11 27.87 -23.61
N ALA A 896 -27.66 26.98 -22.73
CA ALA A 896 -26.36 26.31 -22.71
C ALA A 896 -26.16 25.25 -23.81
N GLU A 897 -26.52 25.54 -25.06
CA GLU A 897 -26.31 24.63 -26.21
C GLU A 897 -25.22 25.11 -27.19
N ALA A 898 -24.54 26.23 -26.93
CA ALA A 898 -23.59 26.83 -27.88
C ALA A 898 -22.11 26.76 -27.47
N LEU A 899 -21.71 25.86 -26.57
CA LEU A 899 -20.31 25.70 -26.12
C LEU A 899 -19.78 24.27 -26.29
N ILE A 900 -20.24 23.60 -27.36
CA ILE A 900 -19.56 22.43 -27.93
C ILE A 900 -19.27 22.76 -29.40
N GLN A 901 -18.17 23.47 -29.63
CA GLN A 901 -17.38 23.47 -30.87
C GLN A 901 -15.95 23.90 -30.57
#